data_AF-A0AAR2KY24-F1
#
_entry.id   AF-A0AAR2KY24-F1
#
_cell.length_a   1.000
_cell.length_b   1.000
_cell.length_c   1.000
_cell.angle_alpha   90.00
_cell.angle_beta   90.00
_cell.angle_gamma   90.00
#
_symmetry.space_group_name_H-M   'P 1'
#
loop_
_entity.id
_entity.type
_entity.pdbx_description
1 polymer ?
#
loop_
_entity_poly.entity_id
_entity_poly.type
_entity_poly.pdbx_seq_one_letter_code
_entity_poly.pdbx_strand_id
1 'polypeptide(L)'
;MASGSGERQHASVASQFFTGAEDAAIDMTTSEKVVDLLNQAALMSTDDKLTALKQVQELIINKDPSLLDNFLDEMIAFQTDKSIEVRKFVIGFIEEACKRDNELLLKLIANLNMLLKDESVNVVKKAILTLTQLYKVALQWLVRSKSVSEMQEACWDMVTHMKEEVLALLDSDNDGVRTHAIKFTESLIITLSPRTPDSDIPKKQEGDISLDRLPKDHSYIRYDVLSEEGKSALEKLLKFMVHPAISSINLTTALGSLATLARQRPMFMSEVVQAYETLHANLPPTLAKSQVSSVRKNLKLHLVSVLRHPSSMDFHSQISTLLLDLGMAQGDIARCVPAAAQPRKRPRHEPYSEGKRIKIEPTLIEDDEDKEEPAPVVVPKPSSTTGTQSAIDLTAEFLLPLLTSENVANLVLISMVYLPEAMPASFQATYTPVESAGTDAQIKHLARLMATQMTAAGLGPGLEQCRARDEEGKEGESEASMEESGSKDPIIIRKVSAVSLGQAISVVGAYKSPTAEETPQAKKLPEPIMPSTQPKAPGSSGRKKVFRLGDVVQPLSDSQLEKLTNMAVKRILQAEKAIARSGMSHVRVKLLARLMTQFEGAMKDDMLHFILEDMRARSDLAFSLLYQEYNQYLSQLPSGSLDSYEHCLFALLSGLQERPEQRDGLFTKLVLEAPLITESALEVIRRYSSDSSRVYLGMTTLKELILKRPSRQFQYLHVLLDLSSHEKEKVRSTALTFIKRLYEKDHLREYIEKFALNYMQLLVHPNPPSLLFGVGDDTEVASPWTEETVRQCLYLYLSLLPLNHRLVHELAAVYTEAIADIKRSVLRVIEQPIRGMGMNSPDLLLLVENCPKGAETLVTRCLHILTDKVPPSPDLVERVRDLYHKRVPDVRFLIPVINGLEKKEVIQALPKLIKLNPIVVKEVFNRLLGTQHSEGSSSMSPLTPGELLISLHNIDSTKCDMKSIIKATNLCFGEKNVYTSEVLAVVMQQLMDQNSLPMLFMRTVIQSLTMYPRLGGFVMNILTRLIPKQVWKYPKVWEGFVKCCQRTKPQSYSVLLQLPPAQLASVFERCPEMREPLLQHVRSFTPHQQAHIPSSIIAILEATNRMQEPQPQPESDHAEAVEEREIKALEAEKGPNDIPQEKAEEPMEQTFTESADASDQPQDGLEDRIAEPEPAAAAADTEISREEEN
;
A
#
# COMPACT_ATOMS: atom_id res chain seq x y z
N MET A 1 -27.96 -34.89 -33.16
CA MET A 1 -28.63 -33.63 -33.59
C MET A 1 -28.64 -32.70 -32.38
N ALA A 2 -28.49 -31.39 -32.58
CA ALA A 2 -28.58 -30.27 -31.61
C ALA A 2 -27.85 -30.45 -30.24
N SER A 3 -26.74 -29.80 -29.87
CA SER A 3 -26.26 -28.39 -29.95
C SER A 3 -26.81 -27.45 -28.87
N GLY A 4 -25.95 -27.02 -27.92
CA GLY A 4 -26.08 -25.72 -27.23
C GLY A 4 -25.95 -25.70 -25.70
N SER A 5 -24.74 -25.49 -25.17
CA SER A 5 -24.44 -24.83 -23.87
C SER A 5 -22.92 -24.90 -23.59
N GLY A 6 -22.18 -23.85 -23.23
CA GLY A 6 -22.52 -22.45 -23.04
C GLY A 6 -21.40 -21.75 -22.23
N GLU A 7 -20.60 -20.89 -22.87
CA GLU A 7 -19.45 -20.24 -22.25
C GLU A 7 -19.89 -19.19 -21.21
N ARG A 8 -19.25 -19.17 -20.03
CA ARG A 8 -19.39 -18.06 -19.06
C ARG A 8 -18.17 -17.14 -19.13
N GLN A 9 -18.23 -16.18 -20.05
CA GLN A 9 -17.31 -15.04 -20.06
C GLN A 9 -17.52 -14.16 -18.82
N HIS A 10 -16.47 -13.44 -18.40
CA HIS A 10 -16.58 -12.34 -17.42
C HIS A 10 -17.36 -11.16 -18.01
N ALA A 11 -18.69 -11.25 -17.97
CA ALA A 11 -19.56 -10.12 -18.27
C ALA A 11 -19.70 -9.20 -17.03
N SER A 12 -20.12 -7.95 -17.27
CA SER A 12 -20.32 -6.91 -16.25
C SER A 12 -21.21 -7.38 -15.09
N VAL A 13 -21.14 -6.74 -13.93
CA VAL A 13 -22.05 -6.97 -12.79
C VAL A 13 -23.53 -6.92 -13.22
N ALA A 14 -23.86 -6.08 -14.21
CA ALA A 14 -25.18 -6.03 -14.85
C ALA A 14 -25.67 -7.39 -15.41
N SER A 15 -24.79 -8.25 -15.91
CA SER A 15 -25.14 -9.52 -16.57
C SER A 15 -25.65 -10.60 -15.63
N GLN A 16 -25.21 -10.59 -14.36
CA GLN A 16 -25.58 -11.62 -13.39
C GLN A 16 -27.04 -11.48 -12.92
N PHE A 17 -27.63 -10.29 -13.06
CA PHE A 17 -29.02 -10.00 -12.67
C PHE A 17 -30.09 -10.46 -13.67
N PHE A 18 -29.74 -10.92 -14.87
CA PHE A 18 -30.71 -11.29 -15.91
C PHE A 18 -30.85 -12.80 -16.17
N THR A 19 -30.10 -13.66 -15.46
CA THR A 19 -30.01 -15.11 -15.77
C THR A 19 -31.00 -16.00 -15.01
N GLY A 20 -32.23 -15.53 -14.79
CA GLY A 20 -33.18 -16.22 -13.89
C GLY A 20 -34.66 -15.91 -14.10
N ALA A 21 -35.16 -15.89 -15.34
CA ALA A 21 -36.59 -15.98 -15.67
C ALA A 21 -36.80 -16.25 -17.18
N GLU A 22 -36.54 -17.47 -17.64
CA GLU A 22 -37.13 -17.97 -18.90
C GLU A 22 -38.37 -18.79 -18.57
N ASP A 23 -39.50 -18.12 -18.35
CA ASP A 23 -40.83 -18.75 -18.40
C ASP A 23 -41.92 -17.71 -18.72
N ALA A 24 -42.71 -18.00 -19.74
CA ALA A 24 -43.87 -17.24 -20.26
C ALA A 24 -43.64 -15.77 -20.74
N ALA A 25 -44.05 -15.50 -21.98
CA ALA A 25 -43.82 -14.23 -22.67
C ALA A 25 -44.86 -13.14 -22.37
N ILE A 26 -44.40 -11.94 -22.01
CA ILE A 26 -44.97 -10.65 -22.40
C ILE A 26 -43.79 -9.74 -22.78
N ASP A 27 -43.91 -8.99 -23.88
CA ASP A 27 -42.88 -8.07 -24.38
C ASP A 27 -42.88 -6.76 -23.54
N MET A 28 -42.57 -6.89 -22.25
CA MET A 28 -42.67 -5.80 -21.28
C MET A 28 -41.61 -4.73 -21.52
N THR A 29 -42.05 -3.48 -21.59
CA THR A 29 -41.17 -2.31 -21.68
C THR A 29 -40.31 -2.16 -20.43
N THR A 30 -39.18 -1.44 -20.54
CA THR A 30 -38.31 -1.17 -19.39
C THR A 30 -39.07 -0.46 -18.26
N SER A 31 -40.03 0.42 -18.60
CA SER A 31 -40.89 1.12 -17.63
C SER A 31 -41.79 0.15 -16.87
N GLU A 32 -42.52 -0.73 -17.57
CA GLU A 32 -43.41 -1.72 -16.92
C GLU A 32 -42.63 -2.69 -16.03
N LYS A 33 -41.41 -3.09 -16.45
CA LYS A 33 -40.54 -3.93 -15.61
C LYS A 33 -40.04 -3.20 -14.35
N VAL A 34 -39.79 -1.89 -14.44
CA VAL A 34 -39.43 -1.08 -13.25
C VAL A 34 -40.62 -0.97 -12.29
N VAL A 35 -41.83 -0.72 -12.80
CA VAL A 35 -43.07 -0.68 -12.00
C VAL A 35 -43.30 -2.01 -11.27
N ASP A 36 -43.19 -3.14 -11.97
CA ASP A 36 -43.34 -4.47 -11.37
C ASP A 36 -42.31 -4.74 -10.26
N LEU A 37 -41.02 -4.47 -10.53
CA LEU A 37 -39.96 -4.63 -9.53
C LEU A 37 -40.13 -3.72 -8.30
N LEU A 38 -40.61 -2.48 -8.46
CA LEU A 38 -40.90 -1.57 -7.36
C LEU A 38 -42.09 -2.06 -6.50
N ASN A 39 -43.15 -2.53 -7.14
CA ASN A 39 -44.32 -3.11 -6.46
C ASN A 39 -43.94 -4.39 -5.67
N GLN A 40 -43.09 -5.24 -6.25
CA GLN A 40 -42.55 -6.41 -5.55
C GLN A 40 -41.65 -6.00 -4.38
N ALA A 41 -40.74 -5.05 -4.59
CA ALA A 41 -39.83 -4.55 -3.56
C ALA A 41 -40.57 -4.01 -2.32
N ALA A 42 -41.73 -3.36 -2.49
CA ALA A 42 -42.55 -2.87 -1.39
C ALA A 42 -43.09 -3.98 -0.45
N LEU A 43 -43.28 -5.21 -0.96
CA LEU A 43 -43.86 -6.34 -0.24
C LEU A 43 -42.82 -7.40 0.21
N MET A 44 -41.58 -7.28 -0.25
CA MET A 44 -40.52 -8.27 -0.09
C MET A 44 -39.78 -8.23 1.27
N SER A 45 -39.07 -9.32 1.56
CA SER A 45 -38.05 -9.38 2.63
C SER A 45 -36.89 -8.42 2.34
N THR A 46 -36.09 -8.09 3.36
CA THR A 46 -35.00 -7.10 3.24
C THR A 46 -34.01 -7.40 2.11
N ASP A 47 -33.57 -8.66 1.98
CA ASP A 47 -32.50 -9.02 1.04
C ASP A 47 -33.01 -9.16 -0.40
N ASP A 48 -34.24 -9.66 -0.56
CA ASP A 48 -34.92 -9.72 -1.85
C ASP A 48 -35.27 -8.31 -2.35
N LYS A 49 -35.77 -7.44 -1.46
CA LYS A 49 -36.02 -6.02 -1.71
C LYS A 49 -34.76 -5.30 -2.20
N LEU A 50 -33.62 -5.49 -1.51
CA LEU A 50 -32.33 -4.93 -1.93
C LEU A 50 -31.89 -5.45 -3.30
N THR A 51 -32.24 -6.68 -3.65
CA THR A 51 -31.93 -7.28 -4.96
C THR A 51 -32.80 -6.67 -6.06
N ALA A 52 -34.11 -6.53 -5.83
CA ALA A 52 -35.04 -5.86 -6.74
C ALA A 52 -34.68 -4.38 -6.96
N LEU A 53 -34.40 -3.62 -5.88
CA LEU A 53 -34.04 -2.21 -5.97
C LEU A 53 -32.72 -1.97 -6.73
N LYS A 54 -31.73 -2.87 -6.61
CA LYS A 54 -30.50 -2.82 -7.43
C LYS A 54 -30.78 -3.08 -8.92
N GLN A 55 -31.72 -3.96 -9.24
CA GLN A 55 -32.15 -4.15 -10.63
C GLN A 55 -32.84 -2.89 -11.17
N VAL A 56 -33.74 -2.27 -10.38
CA VAL A 56 -34.37 -0.99 -10.76
C VAL A 56 -33.31 0.08 -11.01
N GLN A 57 -32.33 0.24 -10.11
CA GLN A 57 -31.21 1.18 -10.29
C GLN A 57 -30.47 0.97 -11.61
N GLU A 58 -30.12 -0.27 -11.97
CA GLU A 58 -29.44 -0.57 -13.24
C GLU A 58 -30.33 -0.23 -14.45
N LEU A 59 -31.63 -0.51 -14.37
CA LEU A 59 -32.60 -0.19 -15.42
C LEU A 59 -32.75 1.33 -15.64
N ILE A 60 -32.89 2.12 -14.58
CA ILE A 60 -33.16 3.57 -14.69
C ILE A 60 -31.91 4.46 -14.73
N ILE A 61 -30.73 4.00 -14.29
CA ILE A 61 -29.49 4.80 -14.38
C ILE A 61 -28.66 4.43 -15.62
N ASN A 62 -28.64 3.14 -16.01
CA ASN A 62 -27.72 2.65 -17.04
C ASN A 62 -28.41 2.17 -18.33
N LYS A 63 -29.51 1.41 -18.23
CA LYS A 63 -30.21 0.88 -19.42
C LYS A 63 -31.06 1.95 -20.13
N ASP A 64 -31.90 2.66 -19.39
CA ASP A 64 -32.77 3.72 -19.92
C ASP A 64 -32.79 4.93 -18.97
N PRO A 65 -31.82 5.85 -19.07
CA PRO A 65 -31.71 7.03 -18.22
C PRO A 65 -32.92 7.98 -18.28
N SER A 66 -33.77 7.88 -19.32
CA SER A 66 -34.96 8.73 -19.44
C SER A 66 -36.03 8.43 -18.40
N LEU A 67 -35.96 7.25 -17.78
CA LEU A 67 -36.88 6.81 -16.72
C LEU A 67 -36.47 7.30 -15.32
N LEU A 68 -35.27 7.88 -15.15
CA LEU A 68 -34.73 8.24 -13.85
C LEU A 68 -35.59 9.29 -13.12
N ASP A 69 -36.03 10.35 -13.81
CA ASP A 69 -36.88 11.39 -13.20
C ASP A 69 -38.31 10.91 -12.94
N ASN A 70 -38.80 9.93 -13.73
CA ASN A 70 -40.14 9.37 -13.63
C ASN A 70 -40.33 8.44 -12.42
N PHE A 71 -39.25 7.78 -11.96
CA PHE A 71 -39.25 6.83 -10.84
C PHE A 71 -38.43 7.30 -9.63
N LEU A 72 -38.12 8.60 -9.59
CA LEU A 72 -37.26 9.17 -8.56
C LEU A 72 -37.94 9.08 -7.18
N ASP A 73 -39.19 9.50 -7.09
CA ASP A 73 -39.92 9.60 -5.83
C ASP A 73 -40.19 8.21 -5.22
N GLU A 74 -40.51 7.20 -6.05
CA GLU A 74 -40.68 5.81 -5.63
C GLU A 74 -39.38 5.21 -5.08
N MET A 75 -38.24 5.49 -5.71
CA MET A 75 -36.94 5.03 -5.22
C MET A 75 -36.53 5.73 -3.91
N ILE A 76 -36.84 7.01 -3.78
CA ILE A 76 -36.54 7.80 -2.58
C ILE A 76 -37.48 7.49 -1.42
N ALA A 77 -38.72 7.04 -1.65
CA ALA A 77 -39.65 6.65 -0.59
C ALA A 77 -39.06 5.60 0.39
N PHE A 78 -38.21 4.70 -0.11
CA PHE A 78 -37.48 3.70 0.69
C PHE A 78 -36.47 4.29 1.70
N GLN A 79 -36.22 5.61 1.68
CA GLN A 79 -35.40 6.27 2.71
C GLN A 79 -36.00 6.17 4.12
N THR A 80 -37.30 5.90 4.22
CA THR A 80 -38.00 5.72 5.51
C THR A 80 -38.11 4.25 5.92
N ASP A 81 -37.51 3.31 5.17
CA ASP A 81 -37.54 1.89 5.49
C ASP A 81 -36.82 1.59 6.81
N LYS A 82 -37.37 0.65 7.59
CA LYS A 82 -36.82 0.23 8.88
C LYS A 82 -35.42 -0.38 8.75
N SER A 83 -35.11 -1.00 7.60
CA SER A 83 -33.81 -1.61 7.32
C SER A 83 -32.71 -0.58 7.07
N ILE A 84 -31.67 -0.63 7.90
CA ILE A 84 -30.43 0.14 7.76
C ILE A 84 -29.81 -0.05 6.37
N GLU A 85 -29.84 -1.27 5.83
CA GLU A 85 -29.24 -1.58 4.53
C GLU A 85 -30.04 -1.00 3.35
N VAL A 86 -31.37 -0.90 3.48
CA VAL A 86 -32.23 -0.24 2.48
C VAL A 86 -31.97 1.27 2.49
N ARG A 87 -31.88 1.91 3.67
CA ARG A 87 -31.53 3.35 3.75
C ARG A 87 -30.12 3.64 3.20
N LYS A 88 -29.14 2.77 3.50
CA LYS A 88 -27.79 2.84 2.89
C LYS A 88 -27.81 2.66 1.37
N PHE A 89 -28.68 1.80 0.84
CA PHE A 89 -28.89 1.65 -0.60
C PHE A 89 -29.46 2.95 -1.21
N VAL A 90 -30.47 3.58 -0.61
CA VAL A 90 -31.04 4.84 -1.11
C VAL A 90 -29.99 5.95 -1.16
N ILE A 91 -29.11 6.05 -0.15
CA ILE A 91 -27.96 6.97 -0.22
C ILE A 91 -27.04 6.66 -1.43
N GLY A 92 -26.77 5.37 -1.69
CA GLY A 92 -26.00 4.95 -2.87
C GLY A 92 -26.71 5.24 -4.20
N PHE A 93 -28.03 5.15 -4.24
CA PHE A 93 -28.84 5.54 -5.39
C PHE A 93 -28.78 7.05 -5.65
N ILE A 94 -28.91 7.89 -4.61
CA ILE A 94 -28.73 9.35 -4.70
C ILE A 94 -27.34 9.69 -5.26
N GLU A 95 -26.29 8.98 -4.81
CA GLU A 95 -24.92 9.18 -5.30
C GLU A 95 -24.80 8.97 -6.82
N GLU A 96 -25.36 7.87 -7.35
CA GLU A 96 -25.26 7.53 -8.76
C GLU A 96 -26.24 8.34 -9.64
N ALA A 97 -27.43 8.67 -9.13
CA ALA A 97 -28.39 9.54 -9.80
C ALA A 97 -27.78 10.94 -10.02
N CYS A 98 -27.25 11.57 -8.96
CA CYS A 98 -26.63 12.89 -9.04
C CYS A 98 -25.35 12.93 -9.89
N LYS A 99 -24.63 11.80 -10.04
CA LYS A 99 -23.49 11.68 -10.97
C LYS A 99 -23.94 11.56 -12.44
N ARG A 100 -25.08 10.90 -12.68
CA ARG A 100 -25.66 10.71 -14.02
C ARG A 100 -26.28 12.01 -14.54
N ASP A 101 -27.04 12.69 -13.69
CA ASP A 101 -27.67 13.98 -13.94
C ASP A 101 -27.51 14.88 -12.71
N ASN A 102 -26.86 16.03 -12.88
CA ASN A 102 -26.57 16.94 -11.78
C ASN A 102 -27.80 17.77 -11.36
N GLU A 103 -28.81 17.94 -12.23
CA GLU A 103 -30.01 18.74 -11.90
C GLU A 103 -30.89 18.05 -10.86
N LEU A 104 -30.85 16.71 -10.78
CA LEU A 104 -31.55 15.93 -9.77
C LEU A 104 -31.10 16.25 -8.34
N LEU A 105 -29.91 16.83 -8.15
CA LEU A 105 -29.44 17.27 -6.83
C LEU A 105 -30.41 18.27 -6.18
N LEU A 106 -31.09 19.10 -6.98
CA LEU A 106 -32.13 20.04 -6.50
C LEU A 106 -33.27 19.32 -5.75
N LYS A 107 -33.67 18.14 -6.23
CA LYS A 107 -34.72 17.31 -5.62
C LYS A 107 -34.16 16.42 -4.49
N LEU A 108 -32.91 15.99 -4.61
CA LEU A 108 -32.32 14.96 -3.75
C LEU A 108 -31.53 15.47 -2.53
N ILE A 109 -31.08 16.73 -2.52
CA ILE A 109 -30.21 17.23 -1.43
C ILE A 109 -30.90 17.22 -0.05
N ALA A 110 -32.18 17.55 0.02
CA ALA A 110 -32.95 17.53 1.27
C ALA A 110 -33.07 16.11 1.85
N ASN A 111 -33.26 15.11 0.97
CA ASN A 111 -33.31 13.69 1.33
C ASN A 111 -31.96 13.21 1.86
N LEU A 112 -30.85 13.61 1.23
CA LEU A 112 -29.50 13.31 1.74
C LEU A 112 -29.22 13.99 3.09
N ASN A 113 -29.70 15.21 3.32
CA ASN A 113 -29.59 15.91 4.62
C ASN A 113 -30.34 15.14 5.72
N MET A 114 -31.57 14.68 5.45
CA MET A 114 -32.32 13.86 6.39
C MET A 114 -31.57 12.56 6.74
N LEU A 115 -30.99 11.89 5.74
CA LEU A 115 -30.20 10.66 5.92
C LEU A 115 -28.84 10.88 6.58
N LEU A 116 -28.29 12.11 6.54
CA LEU A 116 -27.12 12.51 7.34
C LEU A 116 -27.44 12.61 8.84
N LYS A 117 -28.72 12.79 9.18
CA LYS A 117 -29.25 12.92 10.55
C LYS A 117 -29.98 11.67 11.05
N ASP A 118 -29.74 10.54 10.40
CA ASP A 118 -30.32 9.23 10.76
C ASP A 118 -29.85 8.76 12.15
N GLU A 119 -30.73 8.11 12.91
CA GLU A 119 -30.40 7.52 14.22
C GLU A 119 -29.27 6.48 14.14
N SER A 120 -29.11 5.81 12.99
CA SER A 120 -28.08 4.80 12.78
C SER A 120 -26.78 5.42 12.27
N VAL A 121 -25.73 5.36 13.09
CA VAL A 121 -24.36 5.75 12.71
C VAL A 121 -23.85 5.08 11.42
N ASN A 122 -24.40 3.92 11.03
CA ASN A 122 -24.05 3.24 9.78
C ASN A 122 -24.65 3.92 8.54
N VAL A 123 -25.83 4.53 8.66
CA VAL A 123 -26.46 5.35 7.63
C VAL A 123 -25.72 6.68 7.53
N VAL A 124 -25.47 7.36 8.66
CA VAL A 124 -24.69 8.61 8.75
C VAL A 124 -23.31 8.47 8.09
N LYS A 125 -22.54 7.41 8.39
CA LYS A 125 -21.24 7.15 7.73
C LYS A 125 -21.35 7.03 6.21
N LYS A 126 -22.42 6.41 5.68
CA LYS A 126 -22.65 6.29 4.22
C LYS A 126 -23.13 7.64 3.62
N ALA A 127 -23.88 8.44 4.36
CA ALA A 127 -24.26 9.79 3.95
C ALA A 127 -23.03 10.69 3.82
N ILE A 128 -22.11 10.67 4.80
CA ILE A 128 -20.83 11.39 4.74
C ILE A 128 -20.01 10.98 3.49
N LEU A 129 -19.82 9.68 3.24
CA LEU A 129 -19.09 9.20 2.05
C LEU A 129 -19.68 9.71 0.73
N THR A 130 -21.01 9.80 0.68
CA THR A 130 -21.75 10.24 -0.51
C THR A 130 -21.63 11.75 -0.68
N LEU A 131 -21.75 12.53 0.40
CA LEU A 131 -21.48 13.97 0.38
C LEU A 131 -20.03 14.27 -0.03
N THR A 132 -19.04 13.45 0.38
CA THR A 132 -17.65 13.56 -0.09
C THR A 132 -17.52 13.49 -1.61
N GLN A 133 -18.34 12.69 -2.29
CA GLN A 133 -18.35 12.66 -3.77
C GLN A 133 -19.22 13.77 -4.36
N LEU A 134 -20.39 14.05 -3.78
CA LEU A 134 -21.34 15.00 -4.34
C LEU A 134 -20.94 16.46 -4.15
N TYR A 135 -20.20 16.83 -3.09
CA TYR A 135 -19.74 18.21 -2.87
C TYR A 135 -18.95 18.76 -4.06
N LYS A 136 -17.96 18.01 -4.54
CA LYS A 136 -17.14 18.38 -5.71
C LYS A 136 -17.94 18.36 -7.02
N VAL A 137 -18.94 17.48 -7.15
CA VAL A 137 -19.82 17.42 -8.34
C VAL A 137 -20.76 18.62 -8.37
N ALA A 138 -21.37 18.98 -7.22
CA ALA A 138 -22.22 20.15 -7.06
C ALA A 138 -21.46 21.45 -7.38
N LEU A 139 -20.26 21.62 -6.81
CA LEU A 139 -19.41 22.77 -7.10
C LEU A 139 -19.03 22.81 -8.59
N GLN A 140 -18.69 21.68 -9.21
CA GLN A 140 -18.35 21.61 -10.63
C GLN A 140 -19.54 21.92 -11.55
N TRP A 141 -20.76 21.55 -11.15
CA TRP A 141 -21.99 21.84 -11.89
C TRP A 141 -22.37 23.32 -11.84
N LEU A 142 -22.30 23.94 -10.65
CA LEU A 142 -22.54 25.38 -10.49
C LEU A 142 -21.52 26.20 -11.27
N VAL A 143 -20.23 25.90 -11.17
CA VAL A 143 -19.15 26.61 -11.90
C VAL A 143 -19.24 26.46 -13.43
N ARG A 144 -19.93 25.42 -13.92
CA ARG A 144 -20.23 25.24 -15.35
C ARG A 144 -21.51 25.94 -15.80
N SER A 145 -22.39 26.34 -14.87
CA SER A 145 -23.65 26.98 -15.17
C SER A 145 -23.43 28.45 -15.54
N LYS A 146 -23.94 28.88 -16.71
CA LYS A 146 -23.75 30.25 -17.21
C LYS A 146 -24.47 31.32 -16.40
N SER A 147 -25.53 30.91 -15.70
CA SER A 147 -26.36 31.70 -14.81
C SER A 147 -26.88 30.76 -13.75
N VAL A 148 -26.67 31.09 -12.47
CA VAL A 148 -27.23 30.32 -11.35
C VAL A 148 -28.68 30.77 -11.16
N SER A 149 -29.59 29.82 -10.94
CA SER A 149 -30.98 30.09 -10.59
C SER A 149 -31.18 30.07 -9.07
N GLU A 150 -32.22 30.75 -8.56
CA GLU A 150 -32.54 30.80 -7.12
C GLU A 150 -32.62 29.40 -6.47
N MET A 151 -33.10 28.40 -7.22
CA MET A 151 -33.17 27.00 -6.78
C MET A 151 -31.79 26.34 -6.67
N GLN A 152 -30.86 26.69 -7.56
CA GLN A 152 -29.46 26.25 -7.49
C GLN A 152 -28.69 26.95 -6.37
N GLU A 153 -28.98 28.22 -6.09
CA GLU A 153 -28.43 28.94 -4.93
C GLU A 153 -28.89 28.27 -3.63
N ALA A 154 -30.20 28.06 -3.44
CA ALA A 154 -30.74 27.36 -2.27
C ALA A 154 -30.20 25.92 -2.12
N CYS A 155 -29.95 25.22 -3.23
CA CYS A 155 -29.30 23.91 -3.22
C CYS A 155 -27.82 24.00 -2.78
N TRP A 156 -27.09 25.03 -3.20
CA TRP A 156 -25.72 25.26 -2.77
C TRP A 156 -25.64 25.65 -1.30
N ASP A 157 -26.55 26.49 -0.81
CA ASP A 157 -26.66 26.85 0.60
C ASP A 157 -26.91 25.59 1.46
N MET A 158 -27.78 24.68 1.01
CA MET A 158 -27.99 23.38 1.68
C MET A 158 -26.73 22.51 1.68
N VAL A 159 -26.01 22.40 0.57
CA VAL A 159 -24.71 21.67 0.49
C VAL A 159 -23.66 22.30 1.43
N THR A 160 -23.64 23.63 1.49
CA THR A 160 -22.72 24.43 2.33
C THR A 160 -23.04 24.26 3.82
N HIS A 161 -24.32 24.20 4.19
CA HIS A 161 -24.75 23.87 5.55
C HIS A 161 -24.39 22.43 5.93
N MET A 162 -24.66 21.44 5.06
CA MET A 162 -24.28 20.04 5.31
C MET A 162 -22.76 19.84 5.43
N LYS A 163 -21.95 20.63 4.69
CA LYS A 163 -20.49 20.69 4.87
C LYS A 163 -20.12 21.10 6.30
N GLU A 164 -20.78 22.10 6.88
CA GLU A 164 -20.54 22.53 8.26
C GLU A 164 -20.97 21.48 9.28
N GLU A 165 -22.10 20.80 9.05
CA GLU A 165 -22.55 19.70 9.91
C GLU A 165 -21.54 18.53 9.91
N VAL A 166 -21.02 18.12 8.75
CA VAL A 166 -19.97 17.07 8.71
C VAL A 166 -18.65 17.53 9.33
N LEU A 167 -18.29 18.82 9.24
CA LEU A 167 -17.15 19.36 9.97
C LEU A 167 -17.35 19.33 11.49
N ALA A 168 -18.58 19.55 11.99
CA ALA A 168 -18.90 19.40 13.41
C ALA A 168 -18.88 17.93 13.87
N LEU A 169 -19.14 16.97 12.97
CA LEU A 169 -19.02 15.53 13.25
C LEU A 169 -17.57 15.04 13.47
N LEU A 170 -16.55 15.89 13.33
CA LEU A 170 -15.20 15.62 13.86
C LEU A 170 -15.22 15.44 15.39
N ASP A 171 -16.11 16.14 16.09
CA ASP A 171 -16.29 16.06 17.55
C ASP A 171 -17.38 15.04 17.96
N SER A 172 -17.87 14.21 17.03
CA SER A 172 -18.86 13.16 17.31
C SER A 172 -18.32 12.11 18.28
N ASP A 173 -19.14 11.63 19.22
CA ASP A 173 -18.79 10.52 20.12
C ASP A 173 -18.40 9.22 19.38
N ASN A 174 -18.94 9.01 18.17
CA ASN A 174 -18.71 7.78 17.41
C ASN A 174 -17.40 7.80 16.61
N ASP A 175 -16.46 6.95 16.98
CA ASP A 175 -15.13 6.83 16.35
C ASP A 175 -15.18 6.57 14.84
N GLY A 176 -16.17 5.80 14.40
CA GLY A 176 -16.42 5.52 12.99
C GLY A 176 -16.93 6.75 12.23
N VAL A 177 -17.79 7.58 12.84
CA VAL A 177 -18.26 8.84 12.25
C VAL A 177 -17.10 9.83 12.11
N ARG A 178 -16.30 10.03 13.17
CA ARG A 178 -15.09 10.87 13.13
C ARG A 178 -14.14 10.45 12.00
N THR A 179 -13.91 9.15 11.82
CA THR A 179 -13.08 8.60 10.73
C THR A 179 -13.57 9.03 9.33
N HIS A 180 -14.89 9.06 9.12
CA HIS A 180 -15.48 9.46 7.85
C HIS A 180 -15.49 10.98 7.69
N ALA A 181 -15.72 11.74 8.76
CA ALA A 181 -15.61 13.20 8.77
C ALA A 181 -14.19 13.65 8.39
N ILE A 182 -13.13 13.02 8.92
CA ILE A 182 -11.72 13.29 8.51
C ILE A 182 -11.54 13.13 6.99
N LYS A 183 -12.12 12.08 6.39
CA LYS A 183 -12.05 11.85 4.93
C LYS A 183 -12.88 12.82 4.11
N PHE A 184 -13.99 13.31 4.64
CA PHE A 184 -14.72 14.43 4.04
C PHE A 184 -13.87 15.70 4.07
N THR A 185 -13.29 16.05 5.23
CA THR A 185 -12.42 17.22 5.43
C THR A 185 -11.19 17.19 4.51
N GLU A 186 -10.54 16.04 4.34
CA GLU A 186 -9.46 15.86 3.35
C GLU A 186 -9.91 16.25 1.93
N SER A 187 -11.03 15.68 1.47
CA SER A 187 -11.57 15.94 0.14
C SER A 187 -12.03 17.39 -0.01
N LEU A 188 -12.57 17.99 1.05
CA LEU A 188 -12.98 19.39 1.11
C LEU A 188 -11.77 20.30 0.91
N ILE A 189 -10.70 20.14 1.69
CA ILE A 189 -9.47 20.94 1.58
C ILE A 189 -8.86 20.81 0.18
N ILE A 190 -8.80 19.60 -0.39
CA ILE A 190 -8.31 19.39 -1.76
C ILE A 190 -9.19 20.13 -2.78
N THR A 191 -10.51 20.07 -2.64
CA THR A 191 -11.44 20.77 -3.55
C THR A 191 -11.32 22.30 -3.41
N LEU A 192 -11.18 22.78 -2.18
CA LEU A 192 -11.11 24.19 -1.80
C LEU A 192 -9.66 24.73 -1.70
N SER A 193 -8.75 24.19 -2.50
CA SER A 193 -7.40 24.75 -2.69
C SER A 193 -6.93 24.59 -4.14
N PRO A 194 -6.12 25.52 -4.67
CA PRO A 194 -5.69 25.48 -6.06
C PRO A 194 -4.58 24.44 -6.28
N ARG A 195 -4.53 23.86 -7.47
CA ARG A 195 -3.41 23.00 -7.89
C ARG A 195 -2.17 23.84 -8.21
N THR A 196 -1.00 23.35 -7.81
CA THR A 196 0.32 23.89 -8.19
C THR A 196 0.99 23.02 -9.27
N PRO A 197 2.05 23.48 -9.95
CA PRO A 197 2.78 22.68 -10.93
C PRO A 197 3.32 21.35 -10.37
N ASP A 198 3.67 21.32 -9.09
CA ASP A 198 4.24 20.15 -8.42
C ASP A 198 3.17 19.24 -7.77
N SER A 199 1.87 19.51 -7.92
CA SER A 199 0.81 18.75 -7.25
C SER A 199 0.66 17.32 -7.81
N ASP A 200 0.90 16.30 -6.97
CA ASP A 200 0.73 14.87 -7.28
C ASP A 200 -0.76 14.47 -7.31
N ILE A 201 -1.44 14.69 -8.44
CA ILE A 201 -2.86 14.35 -8.60
C ILE A 201 -3.06 12.91 -9.10
N PRO A 202 -3.78 12.04 -8.36
CA PRO A 202 -4.14 10.71 -8.83
C PRO A 202 -5.00 10.76 -10.11
N LYS A 203 -4.73 9.88 -11.08
CA LYS A 203 -5.46 9.82 -12.37
C LYS A 203 -6.99 9.79 -12.26
N LYS A 204 -7.55 9.23 -11.19
CA LYS A 204 -9.00 9.20 -10.94
C LYS A 204 -9.59 10.58 -10.58
N GLN A 205 -8.77 11.52 -10.11
CA GLN A 205 -9.13 12.85 -9.62
C GLN A 205 -8.69 13.98 -10.58
N GLU A 206 -8.14 13.62 -11.75
CA GLU A 206 -7.65 14.58 -12.75
C GLU A 206 -8.79 15.49 -13.29
N GLY A 207 -10.00 14.93 -13.40
CA GLY A 207 -11.23 15.63 -13.81
C GLY A 207 -12.01 16.36 -12.70
N ASP A 208 -11.68 16.14 -11.43
CA ASP A 208 -12.35 16.79 -10.28
C ASP A 208 -12.09 18.31 -10.29
N ILE A 209 -13.01 19.11 -9.75
CA ILE A 209 -12.81 20.57 -9.61
C ILE A 209 -11.81 20.89 -8.47
N SER A 210 -11.15 22.04 -8.60
CA SER A 210 -10.23 22.64 -7.64
C SER A 210 -10.17 24.16 -7.88
N LEU A 211 -9.71 24.96 -6.92
CA LEU A 211 -9.84 26.42 -7.01
C LEU A 211 -9.16 27.07 -8.23
N ASP A 212 -8.10 26.47 -8.77
CA ASP A 212 -7.45 26.90 -10.02
C ASP A 212 -8.37 26.87 -11.26
N ARG A 213 -9.50 26.15 -11.17
CA ARG A 213 -10.48 26.01 -12.27
C ARG A 213 -11.69 26.93 -12.11
N LEU A 214 -11.79 27.72 -11.04
CA LEU A 214 -12.90 28.66 -10.84
C LEU A 214 -12.65 29.97 -11.61
N PRO A 215 -13.64 30.47 -12.39
CA PRO A 215 -13.63 31.84 -12.88
C PRO A 215 -13.63 32.82 -11.70
N LYS A 216 -12.75 33.83 -11.74
CA LYS A 216 -12.71 34.88 -10.71
C LYS A 216 -13.97 35.76 -10.71
N ASP A 217 -14.61 35.88 -11.87
CA ASP A 217 -15.76 36.77 -12.12
C ASP A 217 -17.11 36.03 -12.04
N HIS A 218 -17.18 34.93 -11.27
CA HIS A 218 -18.42 34.14 -11.13
C HIS A 218 -19.45 34.89 -10.27
N SER A 219 -20.71 34.95 -10.74
CA SER A 219 -21.77 35.80 -10.18
C SER A 219 -22.29 35.47 -8.78
N TYR A 220 -21.78 34.41 -8.13
CA TYR A 220 -22.34 33.86 -6.89
C TYR A 220 -21.24 33.16 -6.06
N ILE A 221 -20.53 32.20 -6.67
CA ILE A 221 -19.39 31.53 -6.02
C ILE A 221 -18.18 32.48 -6.01
N ARG A 222 -17.71 32.86 -4.82
CA ARG A 222 -16.53 33.72 -4.64
C ARG A 222 -15.29 32.89 -4.31
N TYR A 223 -14.21 33.10 -5.08
CA TYR A 223 -12.93 32.40 -4.92
C TYR A 223 -12.37 32.54 -3.49
N ASP A 224 -12.31 33.77 -2.98
CA ASP A 224 -11.64 34.06 -1.71
C ASP A 224 -12.36 33.43 -0.51
N VAL A 225 -13.70 33.42 -0.53
CA VAL A 225 -14.52 32.76 0.50
C VAL A 225 -14.22 31.27 0.54
N LEU A 226 -14.24 30.60 -0.62
CA LEU A 226 -13.93 29.17 -0.68
C LEU A 226 -12.47 28.86 -0.29
N SER A 227 -11.53 29.74 -0.60
CA SER A 227 -10.12 29.61 -0.18
C SER A 227 -9.97 29.69 1.34
N GLU A 228 -10.64 30.64 2.00
CA GLU A 228 -10.62 30.75 3.47
C GLU A 228 -11.37 29.60 4.15
N GLU A 229 -12.47 29.10 3.56
CA GLU A 229 -13.11 27.87 4.04
C GLU A 229 -12.19 26.65 3.97
N GLY A 230 -11.40 26.52 2.90
CA GLY A 230 -10.40 25.46 2.74
C GLY A 230 -9.32 25.51 3.82
N LYS A 231 -8.81 26.70 4.15
CA LYS A 231 -7.86 26.91 5.27
C LYS A 231 -8.50 26.61 6.63
N SER A 232 -9.72 27.10 6.87
CA SER A 232 -10.45 26.84 8.13
C SER A 232 -10.70 25.34 8.34
N ALA A 233 -11.00 24.60 7.27
CA ALA A 233 -11.12 23.14 7.32
C ALA A 233 -9.79 22.43 7.67
N LEU A 234 -8.66 22.92 7.15
CA LEU A 234 -7.33 22.45 7.52
C LEU A 234 -7.02 22.73 9.00
N GLU A 235 -7.27 23.94 9.48
CA GLU A 235 -7.10 24.27 10.91
C GLU A 235 -7.90 23.35 11.83
N LYS A 236 -9.16 23.06 11.49
CA LYS A 236 -10.01 22.12 12.26
C LYS A 236 -9.38 20.73 12.31
N LEU A 237 -8.85 20.23 11.18
CA LEU A 237 -8.17 18.94 11.13
C LEU A 237 -6.86 18.92 11.94
N LEU A 238 -6.09 20.01 11.92
CA LEU A 238 -4.86 20.16 12.71
C LEU A 238 -5.18 20.20 14.22
N LYS A 239 -6.18 20.99 14.63
CA LYS A 239 -6.68 21.06 16.02
C LYS A 239 -7.20 19.71 16.51
N PHE A 240 -7.89 18.95 15.64
CA PHE A 240 -8.37 17.61 15.95
C PHE A 240 -7.21 16.62 16.23
N MET A 241 -6.11 16.68 15.47
CA MET A 241 -4.97 15.76 15.65
C MET A 241 -4.24 15.89 16.99
N VAL A 242 -4.25 17.08 17.60
CA VAL A 242 -3.61 17.33 18.90
C VAL A 242 -4.56 17.09 20.09
N HIS A 243 -5.79 16.64 19.85
CA HIS A 243 -6.77 16.39 20.91
C HIS A 243 -6.33 15.20 21.81
N PRO A 244 -6.25 15.37 23.15
CA PRO A 244 -5.63 14.38 24.03
C PRO A 244 -6.37 13.03 24.13
N ALA A 245 -7.65 13.00 23.72
CA ALA A 245 -8.48 11.80 23.67
C ALA A 245 -8.72 11.27 22.24
N ILE A 246 -7.93 11.68 21.24
CA ILE A 246 -8.03 11.13 19.88
C ILE A 246 -7.71 9.63 19.86
N SER A 247 -8.52 8.85 19.14
CA SER A 247 -8.28 7.40 19.01
C SER A 247 -7.13 7.09 18.05
N SER A 248 -6.51 5.92 18.23
CA SER A 248 -5.45 5.44 17.33
C SER A 248 -5.90 5.34 15.86
N ILE A 249 -7.17 5.00 15.60
CA ILE A 249 -7.72 4.89 14.24
C ILE A 249 -7.95 6.28 13.63
N ASN A 250 -8.53 7.21 14.39
CA ASN A 250 -8.71 8.58 13.91
C ASN A 250 -7.37 9.26 13.66
N LEU A 251 -6.40 9.11 14.58
CA LEU A 251 -5.07 9.70 14.46
C LEU A 251 -4.30 9.17 13.24
N THR A 252 -4.30 7.85 13.01
CA THR A 252 -3.66 7.27 11.81
C THR A 252 -4.40 7.63 10.52
N THR A 253 -5.73 7.79 10.55
CA THR A 253 -6.50 8.30 9.41
C THR A 253 -6.15 9.76 9.10
N ALA A 254 -6.02 10.61 10.13
CA ALA A 254 -5.64 12.01 9.97
C ALA A 254 -4.21 12.17 9.43
N LEU A 255 -3.25 11.38 9.93
CA LEU A 255 -1.91 11.28 9.36
C LEU A 255 -1.92 10.95 7.86
N GLY A 256 -2.67 9.91 7.45
CA GLY A 256 -2.79 9.55 6.03
C GLY A 256 -3.50 10.59 5.18
N SER A 257 -4.38 11.39 5.79
CA SER A 257 -5.08 12.51 5.15
C SER A 257 -4.13 13.69 4.94
N LEU A 258 -3.39 14.13 5.97
CA LEU A 258 -2.34 15.16 5.85
C LEU A 258 -1.25 14.77 4.83
N ALA A 259 -0.81 13.50 4.81
CA ALA A 259 0.16 13.00 3.82
C ALA A 259 -0.36 13.03 2.38
N THR A 260 -1.69 13.08 2.21
CA THR A 260 -2.34 13.24 0.91
C THR A 260 -2.50 14.71 0.57
N LEU A 261 -2.86 15.57 1.55
CA LEU A 261 -2.87 17.03 1.40
C LEU A 261 -1.49 17.56 0.98
N ALA A 262 -0.42 17.22 1.69
CA ALA A 262 0.93 17.70 1.40
C ALA A 262 1.42 17.37 -0.03
N ARG A 263 1.02 16.23 -0.59
CA ARG A 263 1.38 15.83 -1.96
C ARG A 263 0.45 16.41 -3.03
N GLN A 264 -0.86 16.43 -2.77
CA GLN A 264 -1.82 16.99 -3.71
C GLN A 264 -1.82 18.52 -3.70
N ARG A 265 -1.42 19.16 -2.60
CA ARG A 265 -1.43 20.61 -2.38
C ARG A 265 -0.15 21.02 -1.61
N PRO A 266 1.00 21.07 -2.31
CA PRO A 266 2.30 21.33 -1.67
C PRO A 266 2.45 22.68 -0.96
N MET A 267 1.50 23.60 -1.14
CA MET A 267 1.43 24.83 -0.33
C MET A 267 1.23 24.56 1.16
N PHE A 268 0.56 23.46 1.53
CA PHE A 268 0.33 23.07 2.93
C PHE A 268 1.44 22.15 3.48
N MET A 269 2.59 22.05 2.80
CA MET A 269 3.70 21.18 3.21
C MET A 269 4.25 21.58 4.57
N SER A 270 4.38 22.89 4.83
CA SER A 270 4.91 23.44 6.08
C SER A 270 4.05 23.04 7.28
N GLU A 271 2.75 23.26 7.18
CA GLU A 271 1.76 22.98 8.21
C GLU A 271 1.64 21.48 8.49
N VAL A 272 1.76 20.64 7.46
CA VAL A 272 1.76 19.17 7.61
C VAL A 272 3.05 18.68 8.29
N VAL A 273 4.22 19.20 7.92
CA VAL A 273 5.49 18.83 8.58
C VAL A 273 5.48 19.30 10.04
N GLN A 274 5.04 20.53 10.33
CA GLN A 274 4.88 21.06 11.68
C GLN A 274 3.89 20.24 12.53
N ALA A 275 2.80 19.76 11.94
CA ALA A 275 1.85 18.87 12.61
C ALA A 275 2.49 17.51 12.97
N TYR A 276 3.37 16.99 12.11
CA TYR A 276 4.12 15.77 12.37
C TYR A 276 5.21 15.96 13.45
N GLU A 277 5.91 17.09 13.44
CA GLU A 277 6.85 17.48 14.52
C GLU A 277 6.10 17.56 15.87
N THR A 278 4.96 18.27 15.88
CA THR A 278 4.14 18.47 17.08
C THR A 278 3.60 17.14 17.61
N LEU A 279 3.09 16.26 16.75
CA LEU A 279 2.61 14.94 17.16
C LEU A 279 3.74 14.03 17.64
N HIS A 280 4.94 14.12 17.04
CA HIS A 280 6.07 13.30 17.46
C HIS A 280 6.58 13.69 18.86
N ALA A 281 6.60 14.99 19.16
CA ALA A 281 6.92 15.50 20.49
C ALA A 281 5.81 15.19 21.52
N ASN A 282 4.54 15.32 21.13
CA ASN A 282 3.37 15.28 22.03
C ASN A 282 2.38 14.17 21.63
N LEU A 283 2.78 12.89 21.77
CA LEU A 283 1.87 11.77 21.54
C LEU A 283 0.75 11.74 22.62
N PRO A 284 -0.52 11.52 22.24
CA PRO A 284 -1.63 11.45 23.20
C PRO A 284 -1.41 10.36 24.27
N PRO A 285 -1.48 10.69 25.58
CA PRO A 285 -1.16 9.76 26.67
C PRO A 285 -2.23 8.68 26.87
N THR A 286 -3.38 8.83 26.22
CA THR A 286 -4.51 7.87 26.22
C THR A 286 -4.23 6.62 25.36
N LEU A 287 -3.17 6.63 24.54
CA LEU A 287 -2.82 5.53 23.64
C LEU A 287 -2.05 4.42 24.37
N ALA A 288 -2.51 3.18 24.23
CA ALA A 288 -1.80 2.01 24.74
C ALA A 288 -0.44 1.81 24.02
N LYS A 289 0.52 1.14 24.67
CA LYS A 289 1.88 0.92 24.11
C LYS A 289 1.87 0.35 22.67
N SER A 290 0.99 -0.60 22.38
CA SER A 290 0.81 -1.17 21.04
C SER A 290 0.24 -0.18 20.01
N GLN A 291 -0.64 0.73 20.44
CA GLN A 291 -1.18 1.80 19.61
C GLN A 291 -0.11 2.86 19.32
N VAL A 292 0.72 3.21 20.31
CA VAL A 292 1.88 4.10 20.13
C VAL A 292 2.85 3.56 19.08
N SER A 293 3.20 2.27 19.14
CA SER A 293 4.04 1.63 18.10
C SER A 293 3.38 1.66 16.72
N SER A 294 2.06 1.45 16.65
CA SER A 294 1.29 1.54 15.40
C SER A 294 1.29 2.96 14.82
N VAL A 295 1.06 3.98 15.65
CA VAL A 295 1.08 5.39 15.25
C VAL A 295 2.47 5.80 14.78
N ARG A 296 3.55 5.48 15.52
CA ARG A 296 4.94 5.74 15.09
C ARG A 296 5.26 5.08 13.75
N LYS A 297 4.81 3.84 13.51
CA LYS A 297 4.99 3.14 12.23
C LYS A 297 4.26 3.82 11.07
N ASN A 298 3.04 4.29 11.29
CA ASN A 298 2.28 5.04 10.27
C ASN A 298 2.88 6.42 10.01
N LEU A 299 3.28 7.14 11.05
CA LEU A 299 3.98 8.44 10.94
C LEU A 299 5.26 8.31 10.09
N LYS A 300 6.09 7.30 10.35
CA LYS A 300 7.28 6.97 9.54
C LYS A 300 6.93 6.70 8.07
N LEU A 301 5.88 5.91 7.81
CA LEU A 301 5.41 5.62 6.45
C LEU A 301 4.95 6.90 5.72
N HIS A 302 4.22 7.77 6.41
CA HIS A 302 3.72 9.02 5.85
C HIS A 302 4.82 10.05 5.63
N LEU A 303 5.78 10.19 6.55
CA LEU A 303 7.00 11.01 6.37
C LEU A 303 7.81 10.55 5.15
N VAL A 304 8.02 9.24 4.96
CA VAL A 304 8.67 8.70 3.74
C VAL A 304 7.85 9.01 2.47
N SER A 305 6.52 8.91 2.54
CA SER A 305 5.66 9.26 1.40
C SER A 305 5.74 10.75 1.04
N VAL A 306 5.91 11.62 2.03
CA VAL A 306 6.08 13.07 1.84
C VAL A 306 7.49 13.40 1.34
N LEU A 307 8.54 12.76 1.89
CA LEU A 307 9.94 12.96 1.49
C LEU A 307 10.21 12.66 0.01
N ARG A 308 9.42 11.76 -0.59
CA ARG A 308 9.50 11.43 -2.03
C ARG A 308 8.95 12.52 -2.95
N HIS A 309 8.30 13.55 -2.39
CA HIS A 309 7.68 14.63 -3.14
C HIS A 309 8.70 15.73 -3.48
N PRO A 310 8.76 16.26 -4.73
CA PRO A 310 9.75 17.28 -5.09
C PRO A 310 9.76 18.52 -4.17
N SER A 311 8.57 19.00 -3.78
CA SER A 311 8.43 20.16 -2.87
C SER A 311 8.78 19.87 -1.40
N SER A 312 9.24 18.67 -1.04
CA SER A 312 9.70 18.39 0.33
C SER A 312 11.16 18.77 0.56
N MET A 313 11.88 19.25 -0.46
CA MET A 313 13.32 19.58 -0.35
C MET A 313 13.58 20.74 0.60
N ASP A 314 12.70 21.74 0.65
CA ASP A 314 12.79 22.86 1.59
C ASP A 314 12.65 22.41 3.06
N PHE A 315 12.01 21.26 3.28
CA PHE A 315 11.77 20.64 4.60
C PHE A 315 12.63 19.37 4.82
N HIS A 316 13.61 19.11 3.94
CA HIS A 316 14.37 17.84 3.93
C HIS A 316 15.09 17.57 5.25
N SER A 317 15.69 18.60 5.86
CA SER A 317 16.36 18.49 7.17
C SER A 317 15.40 18.10 8.30
N GLN A 318 14.24 18.76 8.36
CA GLN A 318 13.20 18.53 9.36
C GLN A 318 12.64 17.09 9.24
N ILE A 319 12.23 16.69 8.03
CA ILE A 319 11.69 15.37 7.73
C ILE A 319 12.73 14.26 7.98
N SER A 320 14.00 14.49 7.62
CA SER A 320 15.07 13.51 7.84
C SER A 320 15.36 13.30 9.33
N THR A 321 15.39 14.38 10.13
CA THR A 321 15.57 14.27 11.58
C THR A 321 14.43 13.47 12.22
N LEU A 322 13.16 13.78 11.91
CA LEU A 322 12.02 12.98 12.39
C LEU A 322 12.09 11.50 11.96
N LEU A 323 12.63 11.20 10.78
CA LEU A 323 12.81 9.82 10.32
C LEU A 323 13.93 9.09 11.08
N LEU A 324 15.01 9.78 11.44
CA LEU A 324 16.07 9.27 12.32
C LEU A 324 15.51 8.96 13.72
N ASP A 325 14.74 9.88 14.31
CA ASP A 325 14.11 9.72 15.64
C ASP A 325 13.12 8.54 15.67
N LEU A 326 12.48 8.26 14.52
CA LEU A 326 11.63 7.08 14.28
C LEU A 326 12.43 5.83 13.84
N GLY A 327 13.74 5.82 14.02
CA GLY A 327 14.65 4.69 13.79
C GLY A 327 14.77 4.29 12.32
N MET A 328 14.84 5.24 11.38
CA MET A 328 15.24 4.98 10.00
C MET A 328 16.75 5.17 9.84
N ALA A 329 17.42 4.28 9.09
CA ALA A 329 18.83 4.46 8.78
C ALA A 329 19.03 5.57 7.74
N GLN A 330 20.09 6.37 7.89
CA GLN A 330 20.42 7.50 7.00
C GLN A 330 20.50 7.08 5.51
N GLY A 331 21.00 5.87 5.23
CA GLY A 331 21.06 5.32 3.87
C GLY A 331 19.70 5.07 3.22
N ASP A 332 18.66 4.75 3.99
CA ASP A 332 17.29 4.56 3.49
C ASP A 332 16.56 5.90 3.30
N ILE A 333 16.87 6.90 4.13
CA ILE A 333 16.41 8.29 3.94
C ILE A 333 16.97 8.82 2.61
N ALA A 334 18.27 8.69 2.36
CA ALA A 334 18.92 9.13 1.12
C ALA A 334 18.31 8.49 -0.14
N ARG A 335 17.93 7.20 -0.09
CA ARG A 335 17.24 6.49 -1.18
C ARG A 335 15.82 6.99 -1.47
N CYS A 336 15.20 7.72 -0.53
CA CYS A 336 13.85 8.27 -0.68
C CYS A 336 13.82 9.70 -1.21
N VAL A 337 14.97 10.36 -1.31
CA VAL A 337 15.08 11.74 -1.83
C VAL A 337 14.82 11.74 -3.35
N PRO A 338 13.85 12.52 -3.87
CA PRO A 338 13.63 12.65 -5.30
C PRO A 338 14.85 13.28 -5.97
N ALA A 339 15.28 12.72 -7.11
CA ALA A 339 16.39 13.27 -7.88
C ALA A 339 16.11 14.73 -8.28
N ALA A 340 17.04 15.62 -7.95
CA ALA A 340 16.88 17.06 -8.16
C ALA A 340 16.53 17.38 -9.62
N ALA A 341 15.34 17.96 -9.83
CA ALA A 341 14.88 18.34 -11.16
C ALA A 341 15.81 19.41 -11.73
N GLN A 342 16.51 19.11 -12.83
CA GLN A 342 17.38 20.11 -13.46
C GLN A 342 16.53 21.33 -13.87
N PRO A 343 16.91 22.56 -13.46
CA PRO A 343 16.16 23.75 -13.83
C PRO A 343 16.26 23.94 -15.35
N ARG A 344 15.09 23.87 -16.02
CA ARG A 344 14.98 24.11 -17.46
C ARG A 344 15.60 25.48 -17.82
N LYS A 345 16.78 25.45 -18.44
CA LYS A 345 17.46 26.65 -18.94
C LYS A 345 16.53 27.41 -19.89
N ARG A 346 16.17 28.64 -19.53
CA ARG A 346 15.57 29.60 -20.48
C ARG A 346 16.62 29.92 -21.55
N PRO A 347 16.29 29.89 -22.86
CA PRO A 347 17.22 30.29 -23.89
C PRO A 347 17.39 31.81 -23.86
N ARG A 348 18.61 32.31 -23.62
CA ARG A 348 18.94 33.73 -23.82
C ARG A 348 20.36 33.90 -24.36
N HIS A 349 20.41 34.34 -25.62
CA HIS A 349 21.54 34.93 -26.36
C HIS A 349 22.98 34.75 -25.83
N GLU A 350 23.80 34.07 -26.63
CA GLU A 350 25.23 34.37 -26.69
C GLU A 350 25.48 35.74 -27.34
N PRO A 351 26.53 36.43 -26.89
CA PRO A 351 27.45 37.09 -27.81
C PRO A 351 28.89 36.58 -27.63
N TYR A 352 29.38 35.94 -28.69
CA TYR A 352 30.76 35.92 -29.19
C TYR A 352 31.91 36.43 -28.28
N SER A 353 32.89 35.56 -27.98
CA SER A 353 34.32 35.90 -28.04
C SER A 353 35.21 34.64 -28.05
N GLU A 354 36.37 34.76 -28.69
CA GLU A 354 37.26 33.66 -29.09
C GLU A 354 38.26 33.23 -28.00
N GLY A 355 38.95 32.08 -28.14
CA GLY A 355 40.35 32.01 -27.69
C GLY A 355 40.96 30.76 -27.03
N LYS A 356 41.03 29.63 -27.75
CA LYS A 356 42.20 28.72 -27.85
C LYS A 356 42.83 28.01 -26.61
N ARG A 357 42.89 26.67 -26.77
CA ARG A 357 43.92 25.67 -26.33
C ARG A 357 43.88 25.24 -24.84
N ILE A 358 43.67 23.96 -24.44
CA ILE A 358 44.06 22.59 -24.91
C ILE A 358 45.45 22.12 -24.42
N LYS A 359 45.48 20.89 -23.85
CA LYS A 359 46.61 20.02 -23.40
C LYS A 359 47.28 20.42 -22.06
N ILE A 360 47.77 19.51 -21.20
CA ILE A 360 47.97 18.05 -21.25
C ILE A 360 47.89 17.43 -19.83
N GLU A 361 47.31 16.23 -19.72
CA GLU A 361 47.69 15.16 -18.76
C GLU A 361 48.57 14.16 -19.55
N PRO A 362 49.39 13.24 -18.96
CA PRO A 362 49.04 12.44 -17.76
C PRO A 362 50.23 11.93 -16.87
N THR A 363 49.94 10.96 -15.98
CA THR A 363 50.83 9.86 -15.47
C THR A 363 52.02 10.21 -14.55
N LEU A 364 52.42 9.44 -13.51
CA LEU A 364 52.16 8.05 -13.03
C LEU A 364 52.71 7.90 -11.57
N ILE A 365 52.31 6.83 -10.82
CA ILE A 365 53.12 6.12 -9.76
C ILE A 365 53.42 6.89 -8.45
N GLU A 366 53.41 6.37 -7.21
CA GLU A 366 53.10 5.06 -6.57
C GLU A 366 52.69 5.30 -5.09
N ASP A 367 52.40 4.22 -4.35
CA ASP A 367 51.99 4.08 -2.93
C ASP A 367 52.70 4.96 -1.86
N ASP A 368 51.98 5.32 -0.77
CA ASP A 368 52.30 4.87 0.61
C ASP A 368 51.20 5.27 1.65
N GLU A 369 51.20 4.65 2.83
CA GLU A 369 50.16 4.77 3.89
C GLU A 369 50.30 5.98 4.85
N ASP A 370 49.19 6.28 5.54
CA ASP A 370 49.06 7.01 6.83
C ASP A 370 49.81 8.34 7.07
N LYS A 371 49.10 9.47 6.87
CA LYS A 371 49.13 10.65 7.77
C LYS A 371 47.80 11.40 7.85
N GLU A 372 47.30 11.59 9.07
CA GLU A 372 46.28 12.60 9.38
C GLU A 372 46.90 14.01 9.36
N GLU A 373 46.30 14.95 8.63
CA GLU A 373 46.21 16.37 9.01
C GLU A 373 45.04 17.05 8.25
N PRO A 374 44.36 18.06 8.81
CA PRO A 374 43.05 18.50 8.35
C PRO A 374 43.09 19.54 7.22
N ALA A 375 42.20 19.38 6.24
CA ALA A 375 41.99 20.36 5.16
C ALA A 375 41.23 21.62 5.66
N PRO A 376 41.50 22.82 5.10
CA PRO A 376 41.04 24.08 5.68
C PRO A 376 39.56 24.41 5.42
N VAL A 377 38.98 25.16 6.35
CA VAL A 377 37.59 25.64 6.34
C VAL A 377 37.29 26.52 5.11
N VAL A 378 36.47 26.01 4.19
CA VAL A 378 35.83 26.83 3.15
C VAL A 378 34.53 27.39 3.71
N VAL A 379 34.52 28.70 3.98
CA VAL A 379 33.34 29.43 4.45
C VAL A 379 32.24 29.44 3.39
N PRO A 380 31.01 28.93 3.66
CA PRO A 380 29.88 29.10 2.77
C PRO A 380 29.46 30.57 2.74
N LYS A 381 29.36 31.17 1.55
CA LYS A 381 28.74 32.50 1.39
C LYS A 381 27.24 32.42 1.69
N PRO A 382 26.62 33.45 2.30
CA PRO A 382 25.21 33.45 2.60
C PRO A 382 24.37 33.50 1.31
N SER A 383 23.50 32.52 1.13
CA SER A 383 22.46 32.53 0.09
C SER A 383 21.29 33.41 0.54
N SER A 384 21.15 34.59 -0.06
CA SER A 384 20.03 35.49 0.17
C SER A 384 18.77 35.00 -0.54
N THR A 385 18.01 34.13 0.13
CA THR A 385 16.62 33.82 -0.21
C THR A 385 15.75 34.01 1.02
N THR A 386 14.99 35.11 1.04
CA THR A 386 13.99 35.42 2.06
C THR A 386 12.78 34.47 1.94
N GLY A 387 12.94 33.24 2.42
CA GLY A 387 11.84 32.35 2.76
C GLY A 387 11.21 32.77 4.09
N THR A 388 9.93 32.44 4.28
CA THR A 388 9.18 32.73 5.51
C THR A 388 9.70 31.89 6.68
N GLN A 389 10.65 32.42 7.46
CA GLN A 389 11.02 31.83 8.76
C GLN A 389 9.78 31.77 9.67
N SER A 390 9.52 30.60 10.26
CA SER A 390 8.43 30.43 11.21
C SER A 390 8.80 30.98 12.60
N ALA A 391 7.80 31.20 13.45
CA ALA A 391 8.03 31.56 14.86
C ALA A 391 8.89 30.52 15.61
N ILE A 392 8.82 29.24 15.21
CA ILE A 392 9.65 28.18 15.76
C ILE A 392 11.10 28.32 15.27
N ASP A 393 11.33 28.63 14.00
CA ASP A 393 12.69 28.81 13.45
C ASP A 393 13.40 30.00 14.11
N LEU A 394 12.72 31.15 14.24
CA LEU A 394 13.24 32.34 14.94
C LEU A 394 13.56 32.05 16.42
N THR A 395 12.71 31.26 17.08
CA THR A 395 12.93 30.87 18.49
C THR A 395 14.06 29.83 18.60
N ALA A 396 14.23 28.94 17.63
CA ALA A 396 15.33 27.97 17.58
C ALA A 396 16.69 28.66 17.28
N GLU A 397 16.71 29.66 16.38
CA GLU A 397 17.88 30.51 16.12
C GLU A 397 18.29 31.30 17.38
N PHE A 398 17.34 31.77 18.18
CA PHE A 398 17.61 32.40 19.48
C PHE A 398 18.17 31.42 20.53
N LEU A 399 17.64 30.19 20.60
CA LEU A 399 18.09 29.18 21.57
C LEU A 399 19.46 28.58 21.23
N LEU A 400 19.80 28.48 19.94
CA LEU A 400 21.04 27.88 19.44
C LEU A 400 22.33 28.36 20.15
N PRO A 401 22.62 29.67 20.25
CA PRO A 401 23.81 30.16 20.96
C PRO A 401 23.73 30.01 22.49
N LEU A 402 22.54 29.73 23.05
CA LEU A 402 22.33 29.56 24.49
C LEU A 402 22.56 28.12 24.96
N LEU A 403 22.55 27.12 24.07
CA LEU A 403 22.79 25.71 24.37
C LEU A 403 24.29 25.37 24.54
N THR A 404 25.00 26.14 25.37
CA THR A 404 26.36 25.80 25.79
C THR A 404 26.36 24.64 26.80
N SER A 405 27.46 23.91 26.92
CA SER A 405 27.58 22.80 27.89
C SER A 405 27.29 23.24 29.34
N GLU A 406 27.74 24.43 29.72
CA GLU A 406 27.47 25.03 31.04
C GLU A 406 25.98 25.38 31.22
N ASN A 407 25.35 26.02 30.23
CA ASN A 407 23.93 26.36 30.32
C ASN A 407 23.03 25.12 30.30
N VAL A 408 23.36 24.11 29.49
CA VAL A 408 22.63 22.83 29.46
C VAL A 408 22.80 22.08 30.77
N ALA A 409 24.02 22.03 31.34
CA ALA A 409 24.24 21.44 32.66
C ALA A 409 23.43 22.17 33.75
N ASN A 410 23.43 23.51 33.76
CA ASN A 410 22.64 24.31 34.69
C ASN A 410 21.13 24.10 34.50
N LEU A 411 20.64 24.02 33.26
CA LEU A 411 19.24 23.74 32.95
C LEU A 411 18.83 22.33 33.43
N VAL A 412 19.68 21.32 33.22
CA VAL A 412 19.49 19.97 33.75
C VAL A 412 19.44 20.01 35.28
N LEU A 413 20.42 20.63 35.96
CA LEU A 413 20.44 20.76 37.42
C LEU A 413 19.20 21.47 37.99
N ILE A 414 18.70 22.52 37.33
CA ILE A 414 17.47 23.22 37.73
C ILE A 414 16.24 22.32 37.50
N SER A 415 16.17 21.62 36.36
CA SER A 415 15.06 20.72 36.02
C SER A 415 15.03 19.43 36.85
N MET A 416 16.15 18.96 37.40
CA MET A 416 16.20 17.81 38.31
C MET A 416 15.28 17.98 39.54
N VAL A 417 15.06 19.22 39.99
CA VAL A 417 14.13 19.55 41.09
C VAL A 417 12.65 19.33 40.71
N TYR A 418 12.34 19.27 39.42
CA TYR A 418 10.99 19.07 38.87
C TYR A 418 10.77 17.67 38.27
N LEU A 419 11.78 16.81 38.28
CA LEU A 419 11.64 15.42 37.83
C LEU A 419 11.03 14.56 38.96
N PRO A 420 10.17 13.59 38.64
CA PRO A 420 9.69 12.62 39.62
C PRO A 420 10.83 11.69 40.05
N GLU A 421 10.85 11.31 41.34
CA GLU A 421 11.86 10.41 41.93
C GLU A 421 11.93 9.06 41.19
N ALA A 422 10.77 8.51 40.78
CA ALA A 422 10.68 7.30 39.96
C ALA A 422 10.46 7.62 38.47
N MET A 423 11.23 6.94 37.59
CA MET A 423 11.14 7.11 36.14
C MET A 423 9.73 6.77 35.60
N PRO A 424 9.05 7.69 34.88
CA PRO A 424 7.74 7.42 34.31
C PRO A 424 7.77 6.29 33.27
N ALA A 425 6.82 5.35 33.37
CA ALA A 425 6.69 4.21 32.46
C ALA A 425 6.36 4.62 30.99
N SER A 426 5.95 5.87 30.78
CA SER A 426 5.86 6.51 29.45
C SER A 426 7.24 6.83 28.90
N PHE A 427 8.06 7.58 29.67
CA PHE A 427 9.42 7.97 29.29
C PHE A 427 10.30 6.75 29.00
N GLN A 428 10.29 5.74 29.88
CA GLN A 428 11.02 4.48 29.69
C GLN A 428 10.62 3.73 28.41
N ALA A 429 9.37 3.86 27.96
CA ALA A 429 8.87 3.24 26.73
C ALA A 429 9.12 4.08 25.46
N THR A 430 9.52 5.35 25.60
CA THR A 430 9.79 6.27 24.49
C THR A 430 11.27 6.61 24.31
N TYR A 431 12.11 6.33 25.30
CA TYR A 431 13.54 6.63 25.31
C TYR A 431 14.30 5.80 24.26
N THR A 432 14.96 6.49 23.35
CA THR A 432 15.90 5.91 22.37
C THR A 432 17.30 6.44 22.70
N PRO A 433 18.31 5.59 22.96
CA PRO A 433 19.68 6.07 23.18
C PRO A 433 20.21 6.82 21.95
N VAL A 434 20.85 7.97 22.17
CA VAL A 434 21.47 8.76 21.09
C VAL A 434 22.90 8.28 20.88
N GLU A 435 23.15 7.55 19.79
CA GLU A 435 24.44 6.90 19.49
C GLU A 435 25.63 7.88 19.28
N SER A 436 25.38 9.19 19.19
CA SER A 436 26.44 10.18 18.90
C SER A 436 26.13 11.55 19.49
N ALA A 437 25.93 11.63 20.81
CA ALA A 437 25.53 12.86 21.51
C ALA A 437 26.55 14.02 21.32
N GLY A 438 26.05 15.24 21.11
CA GLY A 438 26.85 16.48 21.11
C GLY A 438 27.25 17.02 19.74
N THR A 439 26.71 16.48 18.64
CA THR A 439 26.95 17.05 17.30
C THR A 439 26.19 18.37 17.09
N ASP A 440 26.73 19.29 16.28
CA ASP A 440 26.09 20.57 15.93
C ASP A 440 24.67 20.38 15.34
N ALA A 441 24.45 19.29 14.59
CA ALA A 441 23.13 18.90 14.09
C ALA A 441 22.14 18.56 15.22
N GLN A 442 22.59 17.90 16.29
CA GLN A 442 21.74 17.60 17.45
C GLN A 442 21.50 18.81 18.33
N ILE A 443 22.47 19.72 18.47
CA ILE A 443 22.26 20.98 19.20
C ILE A 443 21.18 21.81 18.48
N LYS A 444 21.21 21.85 17.13
CA LYS A 444 20.15 22.44 16.29
C LYS A 444 18.80 21.75 16.46
N HIS A 445 18.76 20.42 16.52
CA HIS A 445 17.52 19.68 16.77
C HIS A 445 16.97 19.94 18.18
N LEU A 446 17.81 19.93 19.22
CA LEU A 446 17.41 20.23 20.60
C LEU A 446 16.86 21.67 20.72
N ALA A 447 17.53 22.65 20.10
CA ALA A 447 17.02 24.02 20.02
C ALA A 447 15.64 24.08 19.36
N ARG A 448 15.41 23.30 18.29
CA ARG A 448 14.12 23.23 17.58
C ARG A 448 13.02 22.54 18.41
N LEU A 449 13.33 21.46 19.13
CA LEU A 449 12.40 20.82 20.06
C LEU A 449 12.00 21.78 21.20
N MET A 450 12.98 22.44 21.82
CA MET A 450 12.72 23.43 22.86
C MET A 450 11.93 24.63 22.32
N ALA A 451 12.27 25.14 21.15
CA ALA A 451 11.51 26.20 20.47
C ALA A 451 10.07 25.79 20.18
N THR A 452 9.83 24.55 19.77
CA THR A 452 8.48 24.01 19.53
C THR A 452 7.66 23.99 20.81
N GLN A 453 8.23 23.49 21.91
CA GLN A 453 7.55 23.45 23.21
C GLN A 453 7.33 24.85 23.81
N MET A 454 8.30 25.76 23.70
CA MET A 454 8.16 27.15 24.11
C MET A 454 7.06 27.86 23.30
N THR A 455 7.07 27.72 21.97
CA THR A 455 6.05 28.31 21.08
C THR A 455 4.66 27.76 21.41
N ALA A 456 4.53 26.45 21.67
CA ALA A 456 3.29 25.83 22.10
C ALA A 456 2.79 26.32 23.48
N ALA A 457 3.71 26.66 24.38
CA ALA A 457 3.42 27.32 25.66
C ALA A 457 3.16 28.83 25.54
N GLY A 458 3.23 29.41 24.34
CA GLY A 458 3.04 30.85 24.11
C GLY A 458 4.25 31.72 24.47
N LEU A 459 5.45 31.16 24.50
CA LEU A 459 6.71 31.79 24.91
C LEU A 459 7.73 31.81 23.75
N GLY A 460 8.54 32.86 23.67
CA GLY A 460 9.71 32.93 22.78
C GLY A 460 9.67 34.11 21.79
N PRO A 461 10.85 34.65 21.40
CA PRO A 461 10.95 35.88 20.62
C PRO A 461 10.37 35.78 19.20
N GLY A 462 10.32 34.58 18.61
CA GLY A 462 9.65 34.38 17.32
C GLY A 462 8.13 34.60 17.40
N LEU A 463 7.50 34.31 18.54
CA LEU A 463 6.07 34.57 18.75
C LEU A 463 5.79 36.07 18.92
N GLU A 464 6.68 36.79 19.60
CA GLU A 464 6.59 38.24 19.80
C GLU A 464 6.78 38.99 18.47
N GLN A 465 7.74 38.58 17.63
CA GLN A 465 7.93 39.16 16.30
C GLN A 465 6.77 38.85 15.34
N CYS A 466 6.18 37.65 15.39
CA CYS A 466 4.96 37.37 14.62
C CYS A 466 3.78 38.22 15.08
N ARG A 467 3.55 38.36 16.40
CA ARG A 467 2.47 39.21 16.94
C ARG A 467 2.65 40.69 16.56
N ALA A 468 3.85 41.23 16.67
CA ALA A 468 4.13 42.61 16.26
C ALA A 468 3.83 42.84 14.77
N ARG A 469 4.14 41.84 13.92
CA ARG A 469 3.86 41.88 12.48
C ARG A 469 2.37 41.77 12.13
N ASP A 470 1.59 41.07 12.96
CA ASP A 470 0.13 40.98 12.85
C ASP A 470 -0.59 42.24 13.38
N GLU A 471 0.02 43.00 14.29
CA GLU A 471 -0.48 44.31 14.74
C GLU A 471 -0.15 45.43 13.74
N GLU A 472 1.08 45.50 13.22
CA GLU A 472 1.44 46.42 12.10
C GLU A 472 0.58 46.19 10.85
N GLY A 473 0.10 44.95 10.62
CA GLY A 473 -0.80 44.62 9.52
C GLY A 473 -2.24 45.10 9.68
N LYS A 474 -2.68 45.49 10.88
CA LYS A 474 -4.07 45.90 11.17
C LYS A 474 -4.29 47.41 11.20
N GLU A 475 -3.25 48.20 11.37
CA GLU A 475 -3.35 49.68 11.33
C GLU A 475 -3.41 50.25 9.90
N GLY A 476 -3.29 49.42 8.86
CA GLY A 476 -3.17 49.86 7.46
C GLY A 476 -4.46 50.08 6.66
N GLU A 477 -5.62 49.56 7.09
CA GLU A 477 -6.85 49.53 6.26
C GLU A 477 -8.12 50.14 6.89
N SER A 478 -8.02 50.85 8.03
CA SER A 478 -9.18 51.48 8.64
C SER A 478 -8.90 52.83 9.30
N GLU A 479 -8.71 53.89 8.50
CA GLU A 479 -9.32 55.20 8.78
C GLU A 479 -9.24 56.17 7.60
N ALA A 480 -10.38 56.37 6.93
CA ALA A 480 -10.57 57.44 5.94
C ALA A 480 -12.05 57.88 5.85
N SER A 481 -12.59 58.47 6.93
CA SER A 481 -13.56 59.60 6.84
C SER A 481 -14.08 60.11 8.20
N MET A 482 -14.05 61.44 8.35
CA MET A 482 -14.81 62.31 9.29
C MET A 482 -14.40 62.39 10.78
N GLU A 483 -13.53 63.37 11.08
CA GLU A 483 -13.83 64.64 11.80
C GLU A 483 -15.04 64.65 12.78
N GLU A 484 -15.03 65.32 13.95
CA GLU A 484 -14.41 66.61 14.31
C GLU A 484 -14.35 66.83 15.86
N SER A 485 -13.72 67.94 16.31
CA SER A 485 -13.70 68.51 17.69
C SER A 485 -12.78 67.84 18.75
N GLY A 486 -11.91 68.54 19.50
CA GLY A 486 -11.58 69.97 19.45
C GLY A 486 -10.76 70.50 20.66
N SER A 487 -9.70 71.26 20.38
CA SER A 487 -9.03 72.27 21.22
C SER A 487 -8.02 71.90 22.36
N LYS A 488 -6.75 72.30 22.09
CA LYS A 488 -5.84 73.16 22.89
C LYS A 488 -4.84 72.62 23.95
N ASP A 489 -3.62 73.18 23.81
CA ASP A 489 -2.72 73.74 24.85
C ASP A 489 -1.56 72.88 25.48
N PRO A 490 -0.40 73.49 25.88
CA PRO A 490 0.83 73.31 25.06
C PRO A 490 2.26 73.28 25.74
N ILE A 491 3.28 72.79 24.99
CA ILE A 491 4.76 73.09 24.98
C ILE A 491 5.64 72.77 26.24
N ILE A 492 7.00 72.71 26.03
CA ILE A 492 8.17 72.91 26.96
C ILE A 492 8.87 71.59 27.45
N ILE A 493 10.20 71.30 27.33
CA ILE A 493 11.42 72.02 26.83
C ILE A 493 12.66 71.08 26.58
N ARG A 494 13.56 71.45 25.61
CA ARG A 494 15.06 71.20 25.42
C ARG A 494 15.68 69.78 25.64
N LYS A 495 16.87 69.40 25.12
CA LYS A 495 18.20 70.02 24.79
C LYS A 495 18.87 69.19 23.64
N VAL A 496 19.96 69.55 22.93
CA VAL A 496 20.81 70.76 22.71
C VAL A 496 21.60 70.59 21.38
N SER A 497 22.16 71.67 20.82
CA SER A 497 22.84 71.76 19.50
C SER A 497 24.38 71.62 19.52
N ALA A 498 24.99 71.55 18.32
CA ALA A 498 26.29 72.14 18.01
C ALA A 498 26.27 72.77 16.59
N VAL A 499 27.01 73.87 16.35
CA VAL A 499 26.86 74.78 15.18
C VAL A 499 28.21 75.38 14.74
N SER A 500 28.29 75.79 13.46
CA SER A 500 29.03 76.96 12.92
C SER A 500 30.50 76.74 12.49
N LEU A 501 31.07 77.33 11.42
CA LEU A 501 31.06 78.70 10.83
C LEU A 501 30.98 78.65 9.27
N GLY A 502 30.76 79.71 8.47
CA GLY A 502 30.46 81.13 8.75
C GLY A 502 31.23 82.16 7.88
N GLN A 503 30.54 82.82 6.91
CA GLN A 503 30.90 84.11 6.23
C GLN A 503 32.07 84.14 5.20
N ALA A 504 32.20 85.08 4.23
CA ALA A 504 31.30 85.97 3.44
C ALA A 504 32.12 86.80 2.37
N ILE A 505 31.48 87.70 1.57
CA ILE A 505 32.10 88.85 0.78
C ILE A 505 32.82 88.43 -0.56
N SER A 506 32.89 89.14 -1.73
CA SER A 506 32.47 90.49 -2.24
C SER A 506 32.29 90.58 -3.80
N VAL A 507 31.18 91.22 -4.27
CA VAL A 507 31.01 92.38 -5.23
C VAL A 507 31.71 92.47 -6.63
N VAL A 508 31.02 93.17 -7.58
CA VAL A 508 31.39 93.68 -8.95
C VAL A 508 31.37 92.60 -10.06
N GLY A 509 30.66 92.64 -11.20
CA GLY A 509 30.14 93.64 -12.15
C GLY A 509 30.19 92.95 -13.55
N ALA A 510 29.61 93.37 -14.69
CA ALA A 510 28.79 94.51 -15.07
C ALA A 510 27.92 94.16 -16.34
N TYR A 511 27.10 95.10 -16.78
CA TYR A 511 26.10 94.99 -17.86
C TYR A 511 26.64 94.76 -19.29
N LYS A 512 25.82 94.12 -20.15
CA LYS A 512 25.40 94.71 -21.45
C LYS A 512 24.21 94.00 -22.12
N SER A 513 23.28 94.83 -22.59
CA SER A 513 22.31 94.61 -23.68
C SER A 513 22.52 95.75 -24.70
N PRO A 514 21.73 95.92 -25.79
CA PRO A 514 20.81 95.00 -26.48
C PRO A 514 21.14 94.86 -28.00
N THR A 515 20.43 94.00 -28.73
CA THR A 515 19.87 94.31 -30.08
C THR A 515 18.89 93.23 -30.54
N ALA A 516 18.02 93.63 -31.49
CA ALA A 516 16.98 92.90 -32.21
C ALA A 516 17.34 91.46 -32.70
N GLU A 517 16.42 90.59 -33.13
CA GLU A 517 15.00 90.79 -33.53
C GLU A 517 14.20 89.47 -33.41
N GLU A 518 12.96 89.45 -33.89
CA GLU A 518 11.98 88.36 -33.76
C GLU A 518 12.32 87.06 -34.53
N THR A 519 11.57 86.00 -34.19
CA THR A 519 11.54 84.70 -34.87
C THR A 519 11.40 84.77 -36.39
N PRO A 520 12.04 83.85 -37.12
CA PRO A 520 11.42 83.31 -38.33
C PRO A 520 11.44 81.78 -38.41
N GLN A 521 10.23 81.21 -38.29
CA GLN A 521 9.68 80.10 -39.09
C GLN A 521 10.66 79.26 -39.94
N ALA A 522 10.71 77.96 -39.65
CA ALA A 522 11.42 76.96 -40.46
C ALA A 522 10.91 76.94 -41.92
N LYS A 523 11.78 77.34 -42.86
CA LYS A 523 11.46 77.40 -44.28
C LYS A 523 12.00 76.17 -45.03
N LYS A 524 11.05 75.44 -45.63
CA LYS A 524 10.96 75.09 -47.07
C LYS A 524 12.16 74.39 -47.75
N LEU A 525 11.85 73.34 -48.52
CA LEU A 525 11.62 73.46 -49.97
C LEU A 525 10.83 72.23 -50.51
N PRO A 526 10.12 72.34 -51.66
CA PRO A 526 9.15 71.34 -52.12
C PRO A 526 9.62 70.48 -53.31
N GLU A 527 8.76 69.50 -53.66
CA GLU A 527 8.63 68.83 -54.97
C GLU A 527 8.29 69.85 -56.11
N PRO A 528 8.07 69.49 -57.41
CA PRO A 528 7.94 68.15 -58.02
C PRO A 528 8.55 67.98 -59.43
N ILE A 529 8.24 66.84 -60.07
CA ILE A 529 8.47 66.51 -61.49
C ILE A 529 7.41 67.16 -62.40
N MET A 530 7.77 67.57 -63.62
CA MET A 530 6.82 67.74 -64.75
C MET A 530 7.46 67.40 -66.11
N PRO A 531 6.67 67.18 -67.20
CA PRO A 531 7.08 66.28 -68.29
C PRO A 531 7.26 66.92 -69.70
N SER A 532 7.83 66.10 -70.62
CA SER A 532 7.60 66.08 -72.09
C SER A 532 8.03 67.26 -72.99
N THR A 533 8.98 67.03 -73.92
CA THR A 533 8.78 67.09 -75.41
C THR A 533 10.08 66.77 -76.21
N GLN A 534 9.94 66.58 -77.54
CA GLN A 534 10.94 66.05 -78.52
C GLN A 534 11.80 67.18 -79.19
N PRO A 535 12.47 67.07 -80.39
CA PRO A 535 12.91 65.94 -81.25
C PRO A 535 14.33 66.05 -81.92
N LYS A 536 14.88 64.94 -82.47
CA LYS A 536 15.45 64.74 -83.85
C LYS A 536 16.56 63.65 -83.98
N ALA A 537 16.66 63.09 -85.20
CA ALA A 537 17.52 61.97 -85.66
C ALA A 537 18.80 62.49 -86.42
N PRO A 538 19.66 61.71 -87.14
CA PRO A 538 19.55 60.37 -87.77
C PRO A 538 20.68 59.36 -87.35
N GLY A 539 20.79 58.10 -87.84
CA GLY A 539 20.09 57.40 -88.93
C GLY A 539 20.33 55.86 -89.01
N SER A 540 20.03 55.27 -90.17
CA SER A 540 20.03 53.83 -90.58
C SER A 540 21.27 52.98 -90.21
N SER A 541 21.27 51.64 -90.14
CA SER A 541 20.32 50.54 -90.45
C SER A 541 20.64 49.35 -89.49
N GLY A 542 19.89 48.27 -89.28
CA GLY A 542 19.10 47.40 -90.15
C GLY A 542 19.11 45.97 -89.59
N ARG A 543 18.17 45.10 -90.02
CA ARG A 543 17.95 43.68 -89.63
C ARG A 543 17.49 43.38 -88.20
N LYS A 544 16.25 42.87 -88.10
CA LYS A 544 15.68 42.22 -86.91
C LYS A 544 16.47 40.94 -86.56
N LYS A 545 17.08 40.85 -85.38
CA LYS A 545 17.36 39.56 -84.72
C LYS A 545 16.13 39.15 -83.91
N VAL A 546 15.80 37.86 -83.92
CA VAL A 546 14.77 37.30 -83.03
C VAL A 546 15.28 37.41 -81.59
N PHE A 547 14.49 38.04 -80.72
CA PHE A 547 14.83 38.19 -79.31
C PHE A 547 14.74 36.82 -78.63
N ARG A 548 15.90 36.18 -78.36
CA ARG A 548 15.96 34.97 -77.53
C ARG A 548 16.32 35.40 -76.11
N LEU A 549 15.45 35.07 -75.15
CA LEU A 549 15.58 35.51 -73.77
C LEU A 549 16.90 35.03 -73.12
N GLY A 550 17.39 33.86 -73.53
CA GLY A 550 18.66 33.29 -73.06
C GLY A 550 19.93 34.05 -73.47
N ASP A 551 19.85 34.98 -74.43
CA ASP A 551 21.03 35.77 -74.87
C ASP A 551 21.24 37.04 -74.03
N VAL A 552 20.30 37.37 -73.14
CA VAL A 552 20.28 38.62 -72.32
C VAL A 552 20.17 38.34 -70.82
N VAL A 553 19.78 37.12 -70.43
CA VAL A 553 19.65 36.70 -69.03
C VAL A 553 20.86 35.83 -68.67
N GLN A 554 21.66 36.26 -67.69
CA GLN A 554 22.68 35.37 -67.12
C GLN A 554 21.99 34.16 -66.48
N PRO A 555 22.46 32.92 -66.73
CA PRO A 555 21.97 31.76 -65.99
C PRO A 555 22.25 31.96 -64.51
N LEU A 556 21.27 31.63 -63.67
CA LEU A 556 21.44 31.63 -62.21
C LEU A 556 22.57 30.68 -61.84
N SER A 557 23.42 31.06 -60.88
CA SER A 557 24.38 30.11 -60.31
C SER A 557 23.63 28.99 -59.59
N ASP A 558 24.23 27.79 -59.47
CA ASP A 558 23.58 26.66 -58.81
C ASP A 558 23.13 27.01 -57.37
N SER A 559 23.93 27.80 -56.65
CA SER A 559 23.60 28.36 -55.32
C SER A 559 22.44 29.36 -55.32
N GLN A 560 22.23 30.13 -56.41
CA GLN A 560 21.07 31.00 -56.56
C GLN A 560 19.83 30.19 -56.93
N LEU A 561 19.97 29.17 -57.78
CA LEU A 561 18.91 28.27 -58.18
C LEU A 561 18.40 27.45 -56.98
N GLU A 562 19.30 26.90 -56.17
CA GLU A 562 18.98 26.19 -54.93
C GLU A 562 18.29 27.11 -53.92
N LYS A 563 18.79 28.34 -53.74
CA LYS A 563 18.16 29.34 -52.85
C LYS A 563 16.76 29.73 -53.31
N LEU A 564 16.56 29.95 -54.61
CA LEU A 564 15.24 30.27 -55.18
C LEU A 564 14.28 29.08 -55.11
N THR A 565 14.78 27.85 -55.30
CA THR A 565 14.01 26.62 -55.14
C THR A 565 13.54 26.45 -53.69
N ASN A 566 14.44 26.60 -52.71
CA ASN A 566 14.12 26.62 -51.29
C ASN A 566 13.06 27.69 -50.95
N MET A 567 13.19 28.91 -51.47
CA MET A 567 12.19 29.97 -51.27
C MET A 567 10.83 29.63 -51.89
N ALA A 568 10.80 29.00 -53.07
CA ALA A 568 9.58 28.56 -53.72
C ALA A 568 8.87 27.44 -52.93
N VAL A 569 9.63 26.43 -52.48
CA VAL A 569 9.11 25.33 -51.65
C VAL A 569 8.56 25.86 -50.33
N LYS A 570 9.31 26.70 -49.60
CA LYS A 570 8.84 27.30 -48.34
C LYS A 570 7.59 28.16 -48.53
N ARG A 571 7.45 28.87 -49.66
CA ARG A 571 6.22 29.59 -50.03
C ARG A 571 5.03 28.64 -50.25
N ILE A 572 5.21 27.48 -50.91
CA ILE A 572 4.14 26.49 -51.12
C ILE A 572 3.74 25.79 -49.80
N LEU A 573 4.72 25.51 -48.93
CA LEU A 573 4.47 24.99 -47.57
C LEU A 573 3.65 25.99 -46.75
N GLN A 574 4.05 27.26 -46.69
CA GLN A 574 3.35 28.29 -45.90
C GLN A 574 1.98 28.71 -46.46
N ALA A 575 1.68 28.44 -47.74
CA ALA A 575 0.41 28.79 -48.39
C ALA A 575 -0.82 27.98 -47.94
N GLU A 576 -0.67 27.09 -46.95
CA GLU A 576 -1.71 26.21 -46.39
C GLU A 576 -3.06 26.92 -46.14
N LYS A 577 -3.07 27.96 -45.30
CA LYS A 577 -4.29 28.68 -44.91
C LYS A 577 -4.95 29.44 -46.07
N ALA A 578 -4.17 29.84 -47.08
CA ALA A 578 -4.68 30.53 -48.27
C ALA A 578 -5.33 29.54 -49.25
N ILE A 579 -4.72 28.37 -49.46
CA ILE A 579 -5.20 27.33 -50.38
C ILE A 579 -6.37 26.54 -49.77
N ALA A 580 -6.42 26.40 -48.44
CA ALA A 580 -7.59 25.83 -47.75
C ALA A 580 -8.87 26.64 -48.02
N ARG A 581 -8.78 27.98 -48.05
CA ARG A 581 -9.91 28.88 -48.36
C ARG A 581 -10.43 28.76 -49.79
N SER A 582 -9.64 28.26 -50.73
CA SER A 582 -10.08 28.02 -52.12
C SER A 582 -10.51 26.58 -52.39
N GLY A 583 -10.50 25.70 -51.39
CA GLY A 583 -10.84 24.26 -51.53
C GLY A 583 -9.78 23.41 -52.25
N MET A 584 -8.66 24.01 -52.68
CA MET A 584 -7.64 23.35 -53.52
C MET A 584 -6.53 22.65 -52.72
N SER A 585 -6.74 22.37 -51.43
CA SER A 585 -5.78 21.69 -50.54
C SER A 585 -5.25 20.37 -51.11
N HIS A 586 -6.12 19.58 -51.75
CA HIS A 586 -5.77 18.30 -52.36
C HIS A 586 -4.76 18.43 -53.51
N VAL A 587 -4.76 19.56 -54.24
CA VAL A 587 -3.76 19.85 -55.29
C VAL A 587 -2.42 20.22 -54.68
N ARG A 588 -2.41 21.06 -53.62
CA ARG A 588 -1.19 21.37 -52.85
C ARG A 588 -0.53 20.10 -52.31
N VAL A 589 -1.32 19.19 -51.73
CA VAL A 589 -0.82 17.90 -51.22
C VAL A 589 -0.18 17.06 -52.33
N LYS A 590 -0.87 16.87 -53.47
CA LYS A 590 -0.32 16.11 -54.61
C LYS A 590 0.92 16.76 -55.22
N LEU A 591 0.98 18.09 -55.26
CA LEU A 591 2.14 18.83 -55.76
C LEU A 591 3.36 18.64 -54.84
N LEU A 592 3.19 18.85 -53.53
CA LEU A 592 4.26 18.69 -52.54
C LEU A 592 4.78 17.24 -52.50
N ALA A 593 3.90 16.24 -52.48
CA ALA A 593 4.29 14.83 -52.47
C ALA A 593 5.10 14.42 -53.70
N ARG A 594 4.77 14.93 -54.91
CA ARG A 594 5.56 14.67 -56.13
C ARG A 594 6.87 15.44 -56.18
N LEU A 595 6.88 16.70 -55.77
CA LEU A 595 8.10 17.51 -55.72
C LEU A 595 9.14 16.89 -54.78
N MET A 596 8.71 16.28 -53.67
CA MET A 596 9.59 15.58 -52.74
C MET A 596 10.42 14.47 -53.39
N THR A 597 9.84 13.66 -54.27
CA THR A 597 10.59 12.61 -55.02
C THR A 597 11.61 13.18 -56.02
N GLN A 598 11.65 14.52 -56.21
CA GLN A 598 12.62 15.23 -57.05
C GLN A 598 13.60 16.08 -56.23
N PHE A 599 13.45 16.14 -54.90
CA PHE A 599 14.32 16.88 -54.00
C PHE A 599 15.26 15.93 -53.26
N GLU A 600 16.49 16.38 -53.02
CA GLU A 600 17.50 15.67 -52.23
C GLU A 600 17.90 16.48 -50.99
N GLY A 601 18.41 15.80 -49.96
CA GLY A 601 18.94 16.44 -48.75
C GLY A 601 17.95 17.33 -48.00
N ALA A 602 18.41 18.50 -47.57
CA ALA A 602 17.75 19.37 -46.58
C ALA A 602 16.29 19.79 -46.91
N MET A 603 15.90 19.80 -48.19
CA MET A 603 14.50 20.07 -48.56
C MET A 603 13.54 18.95 -48.14
N LYS A 604 14.04 17.71 -48.04
CA LYS A 604 13.26 16.59 -47.48
C LYS A 604 13.04 16.79 -45.97
N ASP A 605 14.09 17.15 -45.24
CA ASP A 605 14.04 17.37 -43.80
C ASP A 605 13.14 18.55 -43.42
N ASP A 606 13.24 19.67 -44.14
CA ASP A 606 12.34 20.83 -43.98
C ASP A 606 10.86 20.43 -44.15
N MET A 607 10.53 19.53 -45.09
CA MET A 607 9.16 19.07 -45.29
C MET A 607 8.70 18.07 -44.23
N LEU A 608 9.58 17.18 -43.77
CA LEU A 608 9.29 16.26 -42.67
C LEU A 608 9.06 17.03 -41.36
N HIS A 609 9.89 18.03 -41.06
CA HIS A 609 9.69 18.93 -39.92
C HIS A 609 8.34 19.68 -40.03
N PHE A 610 8.02 20.22 -41.21
CA PHE A 610 6.73 20.87 -41.45
C PHE A 610 5.53 19.92 -41.30
N ILE A 611 5.64 18.65 -41.71
CA ILE A 611 4.57 17.67 -41.47
C ILE A 611 4.43 17.40 -39.97
N LEU A 612 5.55 17.19 -39.27
CA LEU A 612 5.55 16.88 -37.85
C LEU A 612 4.96 18.00 -37.00
N GLU A 613 5.26 19.28 -37.29
CA GLU A 613 4.72 20.47 -36.63
C GLU A 613 3.22 20.34 -36.28
N ASP A 614 2.39 20.00 -37.26
CA ASP A 614 0.94 19.74 -37.11
C ASP A 614 0.53 18.51 -37.92
N MET A 615 0.93 17.32 -37.45
CA MET A 615 0.57 16.05 -38.08
C MET A 615 -0.97 15.86 -38.18
N ARG A 616 -1.76 16.44 -37.27
CA ARG A 616 -3.22 16.24 -37.25
C ARG A 616 -3.88 16.92 -38.44
N ALA A 617 -3.53 18.17 -38.74
CA ALA A 617 -4.00 18.86 -39.94
C ALA A 617 -3.31 18.37 -41.23
N ARG A 618 -2.07 17.86 -41.12
CA ARG A 618 -1.20 17.54 -42.28
C ARG A 618 -1.12 16.04 -42.61
N SER A 619 -1.95 15.19 -41.98
CA SER A 619 -1.88 13.72 -42.16
C SER A 619 -2.00 13.25 -43.61
N ASP A 620 -2.87 13.89 -44.42
CA ASP A 620 -3.03 13.56 -45.84
C ASP A 620 -1.75 13.80 -46.67
N LEU A 621 -0.92 14.78 -46.27
CA LEU A 621 0.39 15.02 -46.88
C LEU A 621 1.40 13.95 -46.46
N ALA A 622 1.40 13.54 -45.18
CA ALA A 622 2.25 12.46 -44.68
C ALA A 622 1.97 11.13 -45.40
N PHE A 623 0.68 10.77 -45.56
CA PHE A 623 0.30 9.58 -46.33
C PHE A 623 0.67 9.71 -47.81
N SER A 624 0.33 10.83 -48.46
CA SER A 624 0.64 11.04 -49.88
C SER A 624 2.13 10.96 -50.17
N LEU A 625 2.97 11.47 -49.25
CA LEU A 625 4.42 11.34 -49.29
C LEU A 625 4.86 9.87 -49.19
N LEU A 626 4.42 9.17 -48.14
CA LEU A 626 4.83 7.79 -47.86
C LEU A 626 4.48 6.83 -49.01
N TYR A 627 3.29 6.98 -49.61
CA TYR A 627 2.89 6.23 -50.80
C TYR A 627 3.70 6.64 -52.05
N GLN A 628 4.07 7.91 -52.20
CA GLN A 628 4.82 8.38 -53.37
C GLN A 628 6.28 7.90 -53.35
N GLU A 629 6.95 7.90 -52.20
CA GLU A 629 8.29 7.30 -52.04
C GLU A 629 8.24 5.77 -52.28
N TYR A 630 7.20 5.08 -51.79
CA TYR A 630 7.01 3.65 -52.07
C TYR A 630 6.77 3.35 -53.57
N ASN A 631 5.97 4.18 -54.24
CA ASN A 631 5.76 4.07 -55.69
C ASN A 631 7.04 4.37 -56.48
N GLN A 632 7.89 5.28 -55.99
CA GLN A 632 9.18 5.56 -56.60
C GLN A 632 10.09 4.32 -56.54
N TYR A 633 10.20 3.68 -55.38
CA TYR A 633 10.86 2.38 -55.22
C TYR A 633 10.31 1.33 -56.21
N LEU A 634 8.99 1.15 -56.28
CA LEU A 634 8.35 0.21 -57.20
C LEU A 634 8.66 0.50 -58.68
N SER A 635 8.77 1.77 -59.07
CA SER A 635 9.08 2.18 -60.45
C SER A 635 10.52 1.89 -60.88
N GLN A 636 11.42 1.63 -59.93
CA GLN A 636 12.85 1.42 -60.16
C GLN A 636 13.29 -0.06 -60.03
N LEU A 637 12.36 -1.00 -59.77
CA LEU A 637 12.69 -2.42 -59.70
C LEU A 637 13.30 -2.94 -61.02
N PRO A 638 14.30 -3.85 -60.98
CA PRO A 638 14.82 -4.52 -59.77
C PRO A 638 15.93 -3.74 -59.03
N SER A 639 16.35 -2.58 -59.51
CA SER A 639 17.46 -1.78 -58.99
C SER A 639 17.10 -0.74 -57.91
N GLY A 640 15.81 -0.57 -57.60
CA GLY A 640 15.34 0.44 -56.64
C GLY A 640 15.76 0.14 -55.20
N SER A 641 16.26 1.15 -54.49
CA SER A 641 16.52 1.06 -53.05
C SER A 641 15.28 1.43 -52.22
N LEU A 642 15.12 0.79 -51.06
CA LEU A 642 14.08 1.09 -50.09
C LEU A 642 14.47 2.24 -49.13
N ASP A 643 15.75 2.67 -49.11
CA ASP A 643 16.31 3.57 -48.10
C ASP A 643 15.53 4.89 -47.95
N SER A 644 15.07 5.50 -49.06
CA SER A 644 14.29 6.75 -49.02
C SER A 644 12.91 6.57 -48.39
N TYR A 645 12.26 5.43 -48.65
CA TYR A 645 11.00 5.07 -48.00
C TYR A 645 11.21 4.75 -46.52
N GLU A 646 12.26 3.99 -46.20
CA GLU A 646 12.59 3.61 -44.82
C GLU A 646 12.92 4.83 -43.96
N HIS A 647 13.77 5.74 -44.47
CA HIS A 647 14.10 6.98 -43.79
C HIS A 647 12.85 7.86 -43.57
N CYS A 648 11.98 8.00 -44.58
CA CYS A 648 10.74 8.76 -44.45
C CYS A 648 9.80 8.14 -43.39
N LEU A 649 9.62 6.82 -43.40
CA LEU A 649 8.77 6.12 -42.43
C LEU A 649 9.33 6.23 -41.01
N PHE A 650 10.64 6.02 -40.85
CA PHE A 650 11.34 6.13 -39.57
C PHE A 650 11.25 7.54 -38.99
N ALA A 651 11.56 8.58 -39.79
CA ALA A 651 11.51 9.98 -39.35
C ALA A 651 10.10 10.39 -38.91
N LEU A 652 9.06 10.01 -39.66
CA LEU A 652 7.67 10.26 -39.27
C LEU A 652 7.28 9.53 -37.97
N LEU A 653 7.64 8.25 -37.82
CA LEU A 653 7.30 7.48 -36.62
C LEU A 653 8.07 7.97 -35.37
N SER A 654 9.36 8.27 -35.50
CA SER A 654 10.19 8.79 -34.39
C SER A 654 9.73 10.18 -33.95
N GLY A 655 9.48 11.09 -34.91
CA GLY A 655 8.96 12.43 -34.61
C GLY A 655 7.55 12.42 -33.99
N LEU A 656 6.75 11.38 -34.23
CA LEU A 656 5.49 11.16 -33.52
C LEU A 656 5.71 10.54 -32.13
N GLN A 657 6.69 9.65 -31.96
CA GLN A 657 7.03 9.07 -30.66
C GLN A 657 7.46 10.15 -29.66
N GLU A 658 8.30 11.11 -30.06
CA GLU A 658 8.83 12.16 -29.17
C GLU A 658 7.76 13.11 -28.62
N ARG A 659 6.59 13.23 -29.27
CA ARG A 659 5.54 14.19 -28.89
C ARG A 659 4.64 13.66 -27.75
N PRO A 660 4.49 14.39 -26.62
CA PRO A 660 3.75 13.89 -25.44
C PRO A 660 2.23 13.77 -25.63
N GLU A 661 1.64 14.47 -26.60
CA GLU A 661 0.18 14.64 -26.72
C GLU A 661 -0.53 13.57 -27.58
N GLN A 662 0.13 12.43 -27.85
CA GLN A 662 -0.33 11.37 -28.75
C GLN A 662 -1.53 10.53 -28.20
N ARG A 663 -2.69 11.16 -27.97
CA ARG A 663 -3.95 10.48 -27.61
C ARG A 663 -4.88 10.19 -28.80
N ASP A 664 -4.65 10.83 -29.96
CA ASP A 664 -5.53 10.80 -31.14
C ASP A 664 -5.44 9.54 -32.03
N GLY A 665 -4.63 8.54 -31.68
CA GLY A 665 -4.45 7.33 -32.50
C GLY A 665 -3.72 7.55 -33.84
N LEU A 666 -3.16 8.74 -34.09
CA LEU A 666 -2.46 9.09 -35.33
C LEU A 666 -1.27 8.16 -35.63
N PHE A 667 -0.49 7.78 -34.60
CA PHE A 667 0.59 6.78 -34.72
C PHE A 667 0.06 5.44 -35.25
N THR A 668 -1.01 4.92 -34.65
CA THR A 668 -1.68 3.68 -35.07
C THR A 668 -2.18 3.77 -36.52
N LYS A 669 -2.78 4.91 -36.91
CA LYS A 669 -3.23 5.13 -38.29
C LYS A 669 -2.04 5.13 -39.26
N LEU A 670 -0.94 5.83 -38.94
CA LEU A 670 0.24 5.85 -39.79
C LEU A 670 0.83 4.45 -40.01
N VAL A 671 0.95 3.68 -38.94
CA VAL A 671 1.47 2.29 -38.97
C VAL A 671 0.54 1.34 -39.76
N LEU A 672 -0.78 1.47 -39.62
CA LEU A 672 -1.71 0.56 -40.30
C LEU A 672 -1.84 0.84 -41.81
N GLU A 673 -1.76 2.10 -42.24
CA GLU A 673 -1.87 2.48 -43.66
C GLU A 673 -0.52 2.39 -44.42
N ALA A 674 0.62 2.42 -43.73
CA ALA A 674 1.95 2.37 -44.35
C ALA A 674 2.11 1.17 -45.31
N PRO A 675 2.54 1.36 -46.58
CA PRO A 675 2.64 0.27 -47.55
C PRO A 675 3.37 -0.98 -47.03
N LEU A 676 4.56 -0.77 -46.46
CA LEU A 676 5.44 -1.80 -45.91
C LEU A 676 6.00 -1.35 -44.55
N ILE A 677 6.07 -2.25 -43.57
CA ILE A 677 6.77 -2.00 -42.31
C ILE A 677 8.20 -2.56 -42.43
N THR A 678 9.19 -1.66 -42.37
CA THR A 678 10.62 -1.97 -42.33
C THR A 678 11.05 -2.40 -40.92
N GLU A 679 12.26 -2.96 -40.78
CA GLU A 679 12.76 -3.40 -39.47
C GLU A 679 13.02 -2.20 -38.54
N SER A 680 13.60 -1.12 -39.05
CA SER A 680 13.76 0.14 -38.30
C SER A 680 12.42 0.73 -37.84
N ALA A 681 11.35 0.63 -38.64
CA ALA A 681 10.01 1.05 -38.23
C ALA A 681 9.42 0.12 -37.16
N LEU A 682 9.69 -1.18 -37.22
CA LEU A 682 9.25 -2.15 -36.22
C LEU A 682 9.95 -1.92 -34.86
N GLU A 683 11.22 -1.53 -34.86
CA GLU A 683 11.95 -1.13 -33.66
C GLU A 683 11.39 0.17 -33.02
N VAL A 684 10.98 1.15 -33.82
CA VAL A 684 10.24 2.33 -33.31
C VAL A 684 8.89 1.92 -32.70
N ILE A 685 8.17 0.96 -33.30
CA ILE A 685 6.91 0.42 -32.74
C ILE A 685 7.17 -0.34 -31.43
N ARG A 686 8.28 -1.09 -31.30
CA ARG A 686 8.73 -1.74 -30.05
C ARG A 686 8.93 -0.68 -28.97
N ARG A 687 9.73 0.35 -29.23
CA ARG A 687 10.01 1.46 -28.28
C ARG A 687 8.75 2.23 -27.88
N TYR A 688 7.85 2.50 -28.83
CA TYR A 688 6.55 3.13 -28.58
C TYR A 688 5.66 2.27 -27.67
N SER A 689 5.70 0.94 -27.81
CA SER A 689 4.95 -0.01 -26.97
C SER A 689 5.56 -0.19 -25.57
N SER A 690 6.87 0.05 -25.42
CA SER A 690 7.60 0.09 -24.14
C SER A 690 7.45 1.40 -23.34
N ASP A 691 6.72 2.40 -23.86
CA ASP A 691 6.42 3.65 -23.14
C ASP A 691 5.24 3.44 -22.15
N SER A 692 5.52 3.56 -20.85
CA SER A 692 4.54 3.45 -19.77
C SER A 692 3.33 4.40 -19.88
N SER A 693 3.44 5.49 -20.64
CA SER A 693 2.36 6.45 -20.88
C SER A 693 1.43 6.05 -22.03
N ARG A 694 1.93 5.29 -23.01
CA ARG A 694 1.24 4.97 -24.28
C ARG A 694 1.09 3.47 -24.56
N VAL A 695 1.61 2.61 -23.69
CA VAL A 695 1.57 1.13 -23.77
C VAL A 695 0.28 0.58 -24.38
N TYR A 696 -0.91 0.99 -23.91
CA TYR A 696 -2.18 0.47 -24.42
C TYR A 696 -2.38 0.75 -25.93
N LEU A 697 -2.00 1.93 -26.40
CA LEU A 697 -2.11 2.32 -27.81
C LEU A 697 -1.04 1.61 -28.66
N GLY A 698 0.18 1.43 -28.14
CA GLY A 698 1.24 0.63 -28.78
C GLY A 698 0.84 -0.84 -28.94
N MET A 699 0.39 -1.48 -27.86
CA MET A 699 -0.09 -2.87 -27.85
C MET A 699 -1.32 -3.05 -28.76
N THR A 700 -2.23 -2.07 -28.80
CA THR A 700 -3.35 -2.08 -29.75
C THR A 700 -2.84 -1.99 -31.20
N THR A 701 -1.83 -1.17 -31.47
CA THR A 701 -1.21 -1.06 -32.80
C THR A 701 -0.56 -2.37 -33.24
N LEU A 702 0.21 -3.02 -32.35
CA LEU A 702 0.80 -4.34 -32.61
C LEU A 702 -0.27 -5.41 -32.86
N LYS A 703 -1.33 -5.47 -32.03
CA LYS A 703 -2.46 -6.38 -32.23
C LYS A 703 -3.13 -6.16 -33.59
N GLU A 704 -3.41 -4.92 -33.97
CA GLU A 704 -4.05 -4.62 -35.24
C GLU A 704 -3.15 -4.94 -36.44
N LEU A 705 -1.82 -4.78 -36.34
CA LEU A 705 -0.85 -5.26 -37.33
C LEU A 705 -0.92 -6.79 -37.49
N ILE A 706 -0.87 -7.54 -36.37
CA ILE A 706 -0.99 -9.01 -36.34
C ILE A 706 -2.29 -9.47 -37.01
N LEU A 707 -3.39 -8.73 -36.86
CA LEU A 707 -4.69 -9.11 -37.43
C LEU A 707 -4.90 -8.66 -38.89
N LYS A 708 -4.36 -7.51 -39.31
CA LYS A 708 -4.60 -6.94 -40.64
C LYS A 708 -3.51 -7.29 -41.67
N ARG A 709 -2.34 -7.77 -41.25
CA ARG A 709 -1.19 -8.05 -42.13
C ARG A 709 -0.65 -9.48 -41.96
N PRO A 710 -1.35 -10.51 -42.49
CA PRO A 710 -0.96 -11.92 -42.31
C PRO A 710 0.45 -12.24 -42.81
N SER A 711 0.93 -11.59 -43.89
CA SER A 711 2.21 -11.90 -44.54
C SER A 711 3.47 -11.75 -43.66
N ARG A 712 3.40 -10.97 -42.58
CA ARG A 712 4.49 -10.80 -41.58
C ARG A 712 3.99 -11.01 -40.14
N GLN A 713 2.85 -11.71 -39.98
CA GLN A 713 2.14 -11.86 -38.70
C GLN A 713 3.04 -12.36 -37.55
N PHE A 714 3.88 -13.37 -37.81
CA PHE A 714 4.77 -13.93 -36.81
C PHE A 714 5.87 -12.97 -36.35
N GLN A 715 6.35 -12.07 -37.21
CA GLN A 715 7.33 -11.04 -36.83
C GLN A 715 6.70 -10.03 -35.85
N TYR A 716 5.48 -9.58 -36.12
CA TYR A 716 4.76 -8.67 -35.23
C TYR A 716 4.34 -9.37 -33.92
N LEU A 717 3.98 -10.65 -33.99
CA LEU A 717 3.68 -11.47 -32.82
C LEU A 717 4.92 -11.69 -31.94
N HIS A 718 6.11 -11.92 -32.52
CA HIS A 718 7.35 -12.03 -31.77
C HIS A 718 7.66 -10.77 -30.97
N VAL A 719 7.51 -9.57 -31.56
CA VAL A 719 7.69 -8.30 -30.84
C VAL A 719 6.72 -8.18 -29.67
N LEU A 720 5.46 -8.60 -29.84
CA LEU A 720 4.48 -8.61 -28.75
C LEU A 720 4.83 -9.64 -27.65
N LEU A 721 5.37 -10.80 -28.02
CA LEU A 721 5.82 -11.84 -27.10
C LEU A 721 7.05 -11.41 -26.30
N ASP A 722 8.04 -10.75 -26.92
CA ASP A 722 9.19 -10.16 -26.22
C ASP A 722 8.75 -9.14 -25.15
N LEU A 723 7.71 -8.35 -25.43
CA LEU A 723 7.19 -7.37 -24.49
C LEU A 723 6.49 -8.02 -23.27
N SER A 724 6.27 -9.33 -23.27
CA SER A 724 5.73 -10.08 -22.13
C SER A 724 6.75 -10.38 -21.03
N SER A 725 8.05 -10.36 -21.34
CA SER A 725 9.16 -10.50 -20.37
C SER A 725 9.76 -9.15 -19.94
N HIS A 726 9.27 -8.03 -20.46
CA HIS A 726 9.79 -6.68 -20.16
C HIS A 726 9.77 -6.37 -18.65
N GLU A 727 10.86 -5.77 -18.16
CA GLU A 727 11.04 -5.23 -16.81
C GLU A 727 9.86 -4.37 -16.29
N LYS A 728 9.25 -3.56 -17.17
CA LYS A 728 8.18 -2.63 -16.78
C LYS A 728 6.86 -3.37 -16.63
N GLU A 729 6.40 -3.55 -15.39
CA GLU A 729 5.16 -4.26 -15.05
C GLU A 729 3.94 -3.82 -15.88
N LYS A 730 3.76 -2.52 -16.14
CA LYS A 730 2.65 -1.99 -16.97
C LYS A 730 2.73 -2.44 -18.44
N VAL A 731 3.94 -2.56 -18.99
CA VAL A 731 4.18 -3.03 -20.37
C VAL A 731 3.85 -4.51 -20.43
N ARG A 732 4.48 -5.29 -19.55
CA ARG A 732 4.29 -6.73 -19.38
C ARG A 732 2.83 -7.14 -19.18
N SER A 733 2.14 -6.58 -18.17
CA SER A 733 0.74 -6.93 -17.87
C SER A 733 -0.21 -6.59 -19.02
N THR A 734 0.03 -5.50 -19.74
CA THR A 734 -0.72 -5.16 -20.95
C THR A 734 -0.42 -6.16 -22.06
N ALA A 735 0.85 -6.44 -22.37
CA ALA A 735 1.26 -7.41 -23.39
C ALA A 735 0.62 -8.79 -23.16
N LEU A 736 0.73 -9.34 -21.94
CA LEU A 736 0.10 -10.60 -21.54
C LEU A 736 -1.42 -10.60 -21.79
N THR A 737 -2.11 -9.50 -21.47
CA THR A 737 -3.56 -9.37 -21.69
C THR A 737 -3.92 -9.40 -23.19
N PHE A 738 -3.09 -8.80 -24.06
CA PHE A 738 -3.28 -8.85 -25.50
C PHE A 738 -2.92 -10.23 -26.09
N ILE A 739 -1.87 -10.88 -25.59
CA ILE A 739 -1.46 -12.23 -26.03
C ILE A 739 -2.54 -13.26 -25.71
N LYS A 740 -3.16 -13.22 -24.51
CA LYS A 740 -4.29 -14.10 -24.16
C LYS A 740 -5.45 -14.02 -25.16
N ARG A 741 -5.80 -12.80 -25.61
CA ARG A 741 -6.83 -12.56 -26.64
C ARG A 741 -6.42 -13.02 -28.05
N LEU A 742 -5.12 -13.18 -28.31
CA LEU A 742 -4.62 -13.74 -29.57
C LEU A 742 -4.51 -15.27 -29.52
N TYR A 743 -4.28 -15.83 -28.33
CA TYR A 743 -4.21 -17.27 -28.04
C TYR A 743 -5.56 -18.01 -28.23
N GLU A 744 -6.67 -17.28 -28.15
CA GLU A 744 -8.00 -17.74 -28.60
C GLU A 744 -8.01 -18.17 -30.08
N LYS A 745 -7.07 -17.71 -30.91
CA LYS A 745 -6.97 -18.07 -32.34
C LYS A 745 -6.05 -19.26 -32.53
N ASP A 746 -6.60 -20.39 -32.97
CA ASP A 746 -5.87 -21.66 -33.05
C ASP A 746 -4.57 -21.59 -33.87
N HIS A 747 -4.56 -20.86 -35.00
CA HIS A 747 -3.36 -20.71 -35.85
C HIS A 747 -2.20 -19.91 -35.22
N LEU A 748 -2.43 -19.24 -34.09
CA LEU A 748 -1.38 -18.55 -33.33
C LEU A 748 -0.98 -19.33 -32.07
N ARG A 749 -1.81 -20.28 -31.61
CA ARG A 749 -1.65 -20.96 -30.32
C ARG A 749 -0.32 -21.68 -30.22
N GLU A 750 0.00 -22.53 -31.19
CA GLU A 750 1.23 -23.34 -31.22
C GLU A 750 2.51 -22.47 -31.15
N TYR A 751 2.52 -21.33 -31.86
CA TYR A 751 3.66 -20.41 -31.86
C TYR A 751 3.84 -19.71 -30.49
N ILE A 752 2.73 -19.30 -29.86
CA ILE A 752 2.73 -18.68 -28.52
C ILE A 752 3.17 -19.70 -27.45
N GLU A 753 2.67 -20.94 -27.52
CA GLU A 753 3.08 -22.01 -26.60
C GLU A 753 4.56 -22.36 -26.75
N LYS A 754 5.04 -22.51 -27.99
CA LYS A 754 6.45 -22.79 -28.27
C LYS A 754 7.38 -21.69 -27.76
N PHE A 755 7.01 -20.41 -27.90
CA PHE A 755 7.77 -19.31 -27.32
C PHE A 755 7.80 -19.40 -25.78
N ALA A 756 6.65 -19.65 -25.13
CA ALA A 756 6.57 -19.77 -23.68
C ALA A 756 7.35 -20.98 -23.13
N LEU A 757 7.31 -22.13 -23.82
CA LEU A 757 8.06 -23.33 -23.49
C LEU A 757 9.57 -23.10 -23.63
N ASN A 758 10.02 -22.48 -24.73
CA ASN A 758 11.43 -22.16 -24.94
C ASN A 758 11.99 -21.28 -23.80
N TYR A 759 11.24 -20.24 -23.38
CA TYR A 759 11.65 -19.38 -22.27
C TYR A 759 11.67 -20.10 -20.91
N MET A 760 10.71 -21.01 -20.67
CA MET A 760 10.69 -21.84 -19.46
C MET A 760 11.85 -22.84 -19.42
N GLN A 761 12.21 -23.44 -20.55
CA GLN A 761 13.34 -24.39 -20.65
C GLN A 761 14.69 -23.77 -20.31
N LEU A 762 14.84 -22.44 -20.46
CA LEU A 762 16.07 -21.74 -20.03
C LEU A 762 16.36 -21.95 -18.53
N LEU A 763 15.34 -22.19 -17.70
CA LEU A 763 15.45 -22.42 -16.25
C LEU A 763 16.11 -23.76 -15.87
N VAL A 764 16.38 -24.64 -16.83
CA VAL A 764 17.17 -25.87 -16.61
C VAL A 764 18.67 -25.55 -16.56
N HIS A 765 19.10 -24.44 -17.19
CA HIS A 765 20.51 -24.03 -17.14
C HIS A 765 20.91 -23.52 -15.74
N PRO A 766 22.15 -23.77 -15.30
CA PRO A 766 22.62 -23.35 -13.97
C PRO A 766 22.66 -21.84 -13.80
N ASN A 767 22.85 -21.08 -14.90
CA ASN A 767 22.89 -19.62 -14.93
C ASN A 767 21.97 -19.06 -16.06
N PRO A 768 21.42 -17.85 -15.91
CA PRO A 768 20.64 -17.16 -16.94
C PRO A 768 21.44 -16.95 -18.24
N PRO A 769 20.90 -17.32 -19.42
CA PRO A 769 21.51 -17.02 -20.71
C PRO A 769 21.56 -15.51 -21.01
N SER A 770 22.58 -15.08 -21.75
CA SER A 770 22.80 -13.67 -22.14
C SER A 770 21.60 -13.02 -22.84
N LEU A 771 20.74 -13.81 -23.50
CA LEU A 771 19.50 -13.36 -24.15
C LEU A 771 18.47 -12.73 -23.17
N LEU A 772 18.57 -13.00 -21.87
CA LEU A 772 17.71 -12.40 -20.85
C LEU A 772 18.15 -10.99 -20.44
N PHE A 773 19.37 -10.59 -20.80
CA PHE A 773 19.93 -9.27 -20.51
C PHE A 773 19.87 -8.38 -21.77
N GLY A 774 19.69 -7.08 -21.58
CA GLY A 774 19.51 -6.14 -22.69
C GLY A 774 20.76 -6.02 -23.56
N VAL A 775 20.59 -5.65 -24.83
CA VAL A 775 21.71 -5.32 -25.73
C VAL A 775 22.40 -4.05 -25.20
N GLY A 776 23.46 -4.25 -24.42
CA GLY A 776 24.18 -3.21 -23.68
C GLY A 776 24.90 -3.70 -22.42
N ASP A 777 24.46 -4.82 -21.83
CA ASP A 777 25.15 -5.44 -20.68
C ASP A 777 26.10 -6.56 -21.17
N ASP A 778 27.38 -6.23 -21.37
CA ASP A 778 28.46 -7.20 -21.63
C ASP A 778 28.77 -8.03 -20.37
N THR A 779 27.89 -8.97 -20.01
CA THR A 779 28.10 -9.87 -18.87
C THR A 779 29.04 -11.02 -19.24
N GLU A 780 30.35 -10.75 -19.31
CA GLU A 780 31.38 -11.80 -19.40
C GLU A 780 31.49 -12.65 -18.11
N VAL A 781 30.86 -12.22 -17.02
CA VAL A 781 30.77 -12.97 -15.76
C VAL A 781 29.36 -13.58 -15.62
N ALA A 782 29.31 -14.89 -15.45
CA ALA A 782 28.06 -15.64 -15.25
C ALA A 782 27.37 -15.22 -13.94
N SER A 783 26.41 -14.31 -14.03
CA SER A 783 25.58 -13.93 -12.88
C SER A 783 24.66 -15.09 -12.47
N PRO A 784 24.40 -15.32 -11.17
CA PRO A 784 23.46 -16.34 -10.73
C PRO A 784 22.01 -15.93 -11.01
N TRP A 785 21.10 -16.90 -11.06
CA TRP A 785 19.66 -16.65 -11.21
C TRP A 785 19.13 -15.71 -10.11
N THR A 786 18.45 -14.64 -10.53
CA THR A 786 17.74 -13.73 -9.62
C THR A 786 16.24 -14.06 -9.62
N GLU A 787 15.53 -13.65 -8.56
CA GLU A 787 14.09 -13.90 -8.50
C GLU A 787 13.32 -13.21 -9.65
N GLU A 788 13.79 -12.05 -10.16
CA GLU A 788 13.14 -11.39 -11.31
C GLU A 788 13.50 -12.08 -12.64
N THR A 789 14.75 -12.50 -12.89
CA THR A 789 15.08 -13.21 -14.14
C THR A 789 14.39 -14.57 -14.26
N VAL A 790 14.21 -15.28 -13.14
CA VAL A 790 13.35 -16.49 -13.10
C VAL A 790 11.88 -16.13 -13.40
N ARG A 791 11.38 -15.03 -12.83
CA ARG A 791 10.00 -14.58 -13.05
C ARG A 791 9.76 -14.15 -14.50
N GLN A 792 10.75 -13.53 -15.15
CA GLN A 792 10.74 -13.14 -16.56
C GLN A 792 10.48 -14.32 -17.49
N CYS A 793 11.18 -15.45 -17.29
CA CYS A 793 10.94 -16.70 -18.03
C CYS A 793 9.53 -17.29 -17.81
N LEU A 794 8.92 -17.05 -16.65
CA LEU A 794 7.66 -17.67 -16.24
C LEU A 794 6.41 -16.83 -16.54
N TYR A 795 6.52 -15.50 -16.74
CA TYR A 795 5.34 -14.62 -16.84
C TYR A 795 4.34 -15.05 -17.91
N LEU A 796 4.81 -15.26 -19.15
CA LEU A 796 3.93 -15.69 -20.24
C LEU A 796 3.36 -17.07 -19.95
N TYR A 797 4.22 -18.02 -19.58
CA TYR A 797 3.86 -19.40 -19.31
C TYR A 797 2.75 -19.54 -18.26
N LEU A 798 2.96 -18.93 -17.09
CA LEU A 798 2.00 -18.92 -15.99
C LEU A 798 0.72 -18.16 -16.34
N SER A 799 0.77 -17.23 -17.29
CA SER A 799 -0.42 -16.55 -17.79
C SER A 799 -1.29 -17.44 -18.70
N LEU A 800 -0.68 -18.39 -19.42
CA LEU A 800 -1.35 -19.32 -20.33
C LEU A 800 -1.83 -20.60 -19.62
N LEU A 801 -1.22 -20.97 -18.50
CA LEU A 801 -1.55 -22.18 -17.73
C LEU A 801 -3.06 -22.32 -17.36
N PRO A 802 -3.82 -21.25 -17.04
CA PRO A 802 -5.28 -21.34 -16.83
C PRO A 802 -6.12 -21.46 -18.12
N LEU A 803 -5.51 -21.32 -19.30
CA LEU A 803 -6.17 -21.46 -20.61
C LEU A 803 -5.90 -22.85 -21.22
N ASN A 804 -4.73 -23.44 -20.95
CA ASN A 804 -4.38 -24.80 -21.34
C ASN A 804 -3.71 -25.54 -20.18
N HIS A 805 -4.50 -26.37 -19.51
CA HIS A 805 -4.10 -27.08 -18.29
C HIS A 805 -3.00 -28.13 -18.51
N ARG A 806 -2.83 -28.63 -19.74
CA ARG A 806 -1.80 -29.63 -20.11
C ARG A 806 -0.38 -29.14 -19.84
N LEU A 807 -0.17 -27.83 -19.93
CA LEU A 807 1.10 -27.16 -19.62
C LEU A 807 1.57 -27.43 -18.17
N VAL A 808 0.70 -27.87 -17.25
CA VAL A 808 1.11 -28.21 -15.89
C VAL A 808 2.12 -29.37 -15.84
N HIS A 809 2.10 -30.29 -16.81
CA HIS A 809 3.01 -31.43 -16.87
C HIS A 809 4.43 -31.02 -17.30
N GLU A 810 4.56 -30.15 -18.30
CA GLU A 810 5.84 -29.60 -18.75
C GLU A 810 6.49 -28.73 -17.64
N LEU A 811 5.68 -27.94 -16.92
CA LEU A 811 6.14 -27.22 -15.74
C LEU A 811 6.65 -28.16 -14.64
N ALA A 812 5.98 -29.30 -14.42
CA ALA A 812 6.42 -30.29 -13.45
C ALA A 812 7.74 -30.97 -13.89
N ALA A 813 7.93 -31.24 -15.19
CA ALA A 813 9.19 -31.76 -15.72
C ALA A 813 10.35 -30.79 -15.48
N VAL A 814 10.26 -29.55 -15.97
CA VAL A 814 11.28 -28.51 -15.74
C VAL A 814 11.49 -28.25 -14.25
N TYR A 815 10.43 -28.28 -13.44
CA TYR A 815 10.56 -28.16 -11.98
C TYR A 815 11.38 -29.30 -11.37
N THR A 816 11.37 -30.53 -11.89
CA THR A 816 12.23 -31.60 -11.32
C THR A 816 13.72 -31.33 -11.55
N GLU A 817 14.08 -30.84 -12.73
CA GLU A 817 15.46 -30.57 -13.17
C GLU A 817 16.03 -29.25 -12.60
N ALA A 818 15.18 -28.27 -12.31
CA ALA A 818 15.59 -26.95 -11.83
C ALA A 818 16.35 -26.95 -10.48
N ILE A 819 17.23 -25.95 -10.28
CA ILE A 819 17.96 -25.74 -9.02
C ILE A 819 17.03 -25.25 -7.88
N ALA A 820 17.51 -25.32 -6.63
CA ALA A 820 16.71 -25.03 -5.44
C ALA A 820 16.13 -23.60 -5.40
N ASP A 821 16.86 -22.59 -5.87
CA ASP A 821 16.41 -21.19 -5.85
C ASP A 821 15.31 -20.93 -6.90
N ILE A 822 15.41 -21.57 -8.07
CA ILE A 822 14.36 -21.58 -9.10
C ILE A 822 13.12 -22.29 -8.55
N LYS A 823 13.27 -23.47 -7.93
CA LYS A 823 12.18 -24.21 -7.28
C LYS A 823 11.42 -23.34 -6.27
N ARG A 824 12.13 -22.62 -5.38
CA ARG A 824 11.50 -21.67 -4.44
C ARG A 824 10.75 -20.54 -5.15
N SER A 825 11.32 -20.01 -6.24
CA SER A 825 10.72 -18.92 -7.02
C SER A 825 9.43 -19.38 -7.73
N VAL A 826 9.42 -20.56 -8.34
CA VAL A 826 8.21 -21.17 -8.93
C VAL A 826 7.10 -21.34 -7.88
N LEU A 827 7.41 -21.89 -6.70
CA LEU A 827 6.43 -22.11 -5.62
C LEU A 827 5.77 -20.82 -5.09
N ARG A 828 6.43 -19.66 -5.23
CA ARG A 828 5.88 -18.34 -4.86
C ARG A 828 4.89 -17.82 -5.90
N VAL A 829 5.20 -17.96 -7.19
CA VAL A 829 4.45 -17.30 -8.28
C VAL A 829 3.28 -18.16 -8.79
N ILE A 830 3.31 -19.48 -8.58
CA ILE A 830 2.31 -20.44 -9.08
C ILE A 830 0.89 -20.32 -8.44
N GLU A 831 0.71 -19.48 -7.41
CA GLU A 831 -0.55 -19.36 -6.66
C GLU A 831 -1.74 -18.87 -7.50
N GLN A 832 -1.59 -17.78 -8.26
CA GLN A 832 -2.69 -17.29 -9.10
C GLN A 832 -3.05 -18.24 -10.26
N PRO A 833 -2.09 -18.77 -11.03
CA PRO A 833 -2.38 -19.72 -12.12
C PRO A 833 -3.17 -20.95 -11.67
N ILE A 834 -2.80 -21.59 -10.55
CA ILE A 834 -3.46 -22.80 -10.06
C ILE A 834 -4.89 -22.52 -9.59
N ARG A 835 -5.14 -21.37 -8.95
CA ARG A 835 -6.53 -20.94 -8.64
C ARG A 835 -7.35 -20.72 -9.91
N GLY A 836 -6.73 -20.31 -11.01
CA GLY A 836 -7.38 -20.15 -12.31
C GLY A 836 -7.78 -21.46 -12.98
N MET A 837 -7.02 -22.53 -12.79
CA MET A 837 -7.34 -23.87 -13.35
C MET A 837 -8.50 -24.56 -12.62
N GLY A 838 -8.61 -24.34 -11.31
CA GLY A 838 -9.61 -25.00 -10.46
C GLY A 838 -9.30 -26.47 -10.14
N MET A 839 -9.96 -26.99 -9.09
CA MET A 839 -9.69 -28.33 -8.55
C MET A 839 -10.25 -29.50 -9.37
N ASN A 840 -11.14 -29.22 -10.34
CA ASN A 840 -11.76 -30.22 -11.21
C ASN A 840 -11.00 -30.39 -12.54
N SER A 841 -9.81 -29.81 -12.67
CA SER A 841 -8.98 -29.93 -13.87
C SER A 841 -8.45 -31.37 -14.03
N PRO A 842 -8.72 -32.06 -15.16
CA PRO A 842 -8.30 -33.44 -15.36
C PRO A 842 -6.78 -33.58 -15.43
N ASP A 843 -6.08 -32.65 -16.08
CA ASP A 843 -4.61 -32.64 -16.16
C ASP A 843 -3.97 -32.42 -14.77
N LEU A 844 -4.61 -31.63 -13.91
CA LEU A 844 -4.14 -31.40 -12.54
C LEU A 844 -4.35 -32.63 -11.64
N LEU A 845 -5.48 -33.34 -11.80
CA LEU A 845 -5.72 -34.64 -11.15
C LEU A 845 -4.76 -35.73 -11.66
N LEU A 846 -4.43 -35.71 -12.96
CA LEU A 846 -3.44 -36.60 -13.56
C LEU A 846 -2.02 -36.32 -13.04
N LEU A 847 -1.68 -35.05 -12.78
CA LEU A 847 -0.40 -34.68 -12.15
C LEU A 847 -0.32 -35.14 -10.69
N VAL A 848 -1.42 -35.12 -9.94
CA VAL A 848 -1.48 -35.68 -8.57
C VAL A 848 -1.30 -37.20 -8.60
N GLU A 849 -2.01 -37.89 -9.51
CA GLU A 849 -1.92 -39.35 -9.68
C GLU A 849 -0.50 -39.79 -10.12
N ASN A 850 0.07 -39.10 -11.11
CA ASN A 850 1.37 -39.41 -11.73
C ASN A 850 2.44 -38.36 -11.40
N CYS A 851 2.54 -37.95 -10.13
CA CYS A 851 3.53 -36.96 -9.69
C CYS A 851 4.96 -37.38 -10.10
N PRO A 852 5.76 -36.60 -10.86
CA PRO A 852 7.15 -36.97 -11.15
C PRO A 852 8.02 -36.89 -9.88
N LYS A 853 9.15 -37.62 -9.86
CA LYS A 853 10.05 -37.66 -8.68
C LYS A 853 10.79 -36.33 -8.56
N GLY A 854 10.67 -35.66 -7.41
CA GLY A 854 11.18 -34.31 -7.17
C GLY A 854 10.11 -33.20 -7.26
N ALA A 855 8.90 -33.50 -7.73
CA ALA A 855 7.79 -32.55 -7.82
C ALA A 855 6.83 -32.61 -6.61
N GLU A 856 7.13 -33.42 -5.59
CA GLU A 856 6.32 -33.60 -4.38
C GLU A 856 5.97 -32.26 -3.68
N THR A 857 6.93 -31.33 -3.64
CA THR A 857 6.75 -29.98 -3.07
C THR A 857 5.86 -29.08 -3.94
N LEU A 858 5.91 -29.23 -5.26
CA LEU A 858 5.05 -28.51 -6.21
C LEU A 858 3.60 -28.97 -6.06
N VAL A 859 3.37 -30.29 -6.05
CA VAL A 859 2.03 -30.86 -5.86
C VAL A 859 1.46 -30.47 -4.50
N THR A 860 2.25 -30.56 -3.41
CA THR A 860 1.82 -30.11 -2.07
C THR A 860 1.38 -28.64 -2.07
N ARG A 861 2.14 -27.75 -2.71
CA ARG A 861 1.78 -26.33 -2.83
C ARG A 861 0.50 -26.13 -3.64
N CYS A 862 0.34 -26.84 -4.77
CA CYS A 862 -0.89 -26.80 -5.57
C CYS A 862 -2.11 -27.26 -4.76
N LEU A 863 -2.00 -28.37 -4.01
CA LEU A 863 -3.09 -28.87 -3.14
C LEU A 863 -3.49 -27.84 -2.09
N HIS A 864 -2.53 -27.19 -1.41
CA HIS A 864 -2.82 -26.10 -0.48
C HIS A 864 -3.54 -24.93 -1.16
N ILE A 865 -3.11 -24.51 -2.36
CA ILE A 865 -3.73 -23.40 -3.11
C ILE A 865 -5.19 -23.68 -3.48
N LEU A 866 -5.49 -24.91 -3.91
CA LEU A 866 -6.83 -25.35 -4.32
C LEU A 866 -7.81 -25.48 -3.15
N THR A 867 -7.30 -25.92 -1.99
CA THR A 867 -8.10 -26.23 -0.77
C THR A 867 -8.07 -25.14 0.29
N ASP A 868 -7.53 -23.96 -0.05
CA ASP A 868 -7.34 -22.82 0.84
C ASP A 868 -8.67 -22.18 1.29
N LYS A 869 -9.65 -22.12 0.37
CA LYS A 869 -10.93 -21.39 0.55
C LYS A 869 -12.17 -22.19 0.14
N VAL A 870 -11.97 -23.42 -0.33
CA VAL A 870 -13.00 -24.27 -0.92
C VAL A 870 -12.74 -25.71 -0.43
N PRO A 871 -13.76 -26.47 0.00
CA PRO A 871 -13.58 -27.86 0.40
C PRO A 871 -13.02 -28.71 -0.76
N PRO A 872 -12.18 -29.72 -0.51
CA PRO A 872 -11.62 -30.57 -1.54
C PRO A 872 -12.71 -31.40 -2.24
N SER A 873 -12.59 -31.58 -3.56
CA SER A 873 -13.46 -32.47 -4.33
C SER A 873 -13.17 -33.95 -4.02
N PRO A 874 -14.17 -34.86 -4.09
CA PRO A 874 -13.98 -36.28 -3.75
C PRO A 874 -12.90 -36.95 -4.61
N ASP A 875 -12.89 -36.65 -5.92
CA ASP A 875 -11.88 -37.16 -6.85
C ASP A 875 -10.45 -36.75 -6.45
N LEU A 876 -10.27 -35.49 -6.01
CA LEU A 876 -8.98 -35.00 -5.52
C LEU A 876 -8.55 -35.73 -4.24
N VAL A 877 -9.48 -35.96 -3.31
CA VAL A 877 -9.21 -36.72 -2.07
C VAL A 877 -8.77 -38.15 -2.41
N GLU A 878 -9.44 -38.81 -3.37
CA GLU A 878 -9.08 -40.16 -3.80
C GLU A 878 -7.66 -40.22 -4.40
N ARG A 879 -7.32 -39.31 -5.32
CA ARG A 879 -5.97 -39.28 -5.92
C ARG A 879 -4.87 -38.97 -4.89
N VAL A 880 -5.12 -38.08 -3.94
CA VAL A 880 -4.16 -37.77 -2.86
C VAL A 880 -4.02 -38.95 -1.88
N ARG A 881 -5.12 -39.63 -1.54
CA ARG A 881 -5.12 -40.86 -0.73
C ARG A 881 -4.26 -41.94 -1.40
N ASP A 882 -4.44 -42.15 -2.70
CA ASP A 882 -3.68 -43.12 -3.47
C ASP A 882 -2.18 -42.78 -3.51
N LEU A 883 -1.82 -41.52 -3.76
CA LEU A 883 -0.43 -41.05 -3.76
C LEU A 883 0.24 -41.26 -2.38
N TYR A 884 -0.49 -40.97 -1.29
CA TYR A 884 -0.02 -41.14 0.08
C TYR A 884 0.34 -42.60 0.39
N HIS A 885 -0.54 -43.54 0.03
CA HIS A 885 -0.34 -44.96 0.30
C HIS A 885 0.66 -45.62 -0.66
N LYS A 886 0.67 -45.24 -1.95
CA LYS A 886 1.52 -45.87 -2.97
C LYS A 886 2.95 -45.37 -2.96
N ARG A 887 3.23 -44.12 -2.54
CA ARG A 887 4.53 -43.50 -2.81
C ARG A 887 5.06 -42.50 -1.78
N VAL A 888 4.23 -41.67 -1.16
CA VAL A 888 4.72 -40.57 -0.29
C VAL A 888 4.09 -40.63 1.11
N PRO A 889 4.76 -41.26 2.11
CA PRO A 889 4.20 -41.45 3.45
C PRO A 889 4.25 -40.20 4.35
N ASP A 890 4.66 -39.04 3.84
CA ASP A 890 4.65 -37.77 4.59
C ASP A 890 3.21 -37.29 4.82
N VAL A 891 2.83 -37.22 6.10
CA VAL A 891 1.48 -36.84 6.54
C VAL A 891 1.10 -35.41 6.13
N ARG A 892 2.06 -34.55 5.76
CA ARG A 892 1.80 -33.19 5.28
C ARG A 892 0.95 -33.17 4.01
N PHE A 893 1.04 -34.19 3.15
CA PHE A 893 0.19 -34.34 1.96
C PHE A 893 -1.31 -34.44 2.27
N LEU A 894 -1.67 -34.89 3.47
CA LEU A 894 -3.06 -35.05 3.89
C LEU A 894 -3.66 -33.75 4.47
N ILE A 895 -2.83 -32.75 4.83
CA ILE A 895 -3.30 -31.49 5.45
C ILE A 895 -4.24 -30.68 4.53
N PRO A 896 -3.94 -30.51 3.22
CA PRO A 896 -4.84 -29.80 2.30
C PRO A 896 -6.22 -30.46 2.19
N VAL A 897 -6.25 -31.79 2.09
CA VAL A 897 -7.46 -32.58 1.83
C VAL A 897 -8.16 -33.08 3.10
N ILE A 898 -7.71 -32.68 4.29
CA ILE A 898 -8.08 -33.32 5.56
C ILE A 898 -9.59 -33.29 5.85
N ASN A 899 -10.31 -32.27 5.38
CA ASN A 899 -11.75 -32.13 5.57
C ASN A 899 -12.59 -33.03 4.63
N GLY A 900 -11.97 -33.68 3.64
CA GLY A 900 -12.61 -34.66 2.76
C GLY A 900 -12.29 -36.11 3.09
N LEU A 901 -11.40 -36.37 4.07
CA LEU A 901 -11.04 -37.72 4.51
C LEU A 901 -12.10 -38.31 5.45
N GLU A 902 -12.20 -39.64 5.51
CA GLU A 902 -13.08 -40.28 6.48
C GLU A 902 -12.58 -40.09 7.93
N LYS A 903 -13.52 -40.04 8.87
CA LYS A 903 -13.25 -39.98 10.32
C LYS A 903 -12.20 -41.00 10.79
N LYS A 904 -12.22 -42.23 10.24
CA LYS A 904 -11.24 -43.28 10.57
C LYS A 904 -9.83 -42.94 10.09
N GLU A 905 -9.71 -42.39 8.88
CA GLU A 905 -8.43 -41.98 8.27
C GLU A 905 -7.80 -40.83 9.05
N VAL A 906 -8.61 -39.81 9.41
CA VAL A 906 -8.15 -38.67 10.22
C VAL A 906 -7.64 -39.11 11.58
N ILE A 907 -8.36 -40.02 12.28
CA ILE A 907 -7.92 -40.56 13.58
C ILE A 907 -6.62 -41.38 13.45
N GLN A 908 -6.41 -42.11 12.34
CA GLN A 908 -5.16 -42.83 12.09
C GLN A 908 -3.97 -41.88 11.78
N ALA A 909 -4.23 -40.77 11.09
CA ALA A 909 -3.22 -39.75 10.78
C ALA A 909 -2.88 -38.84 11.98
N LEU A 910 -3.82 -38.63 12.92
CA LEU A 910 -3.70 -37.70 14.04
C LEU A 910 -2.40 -37.83 14.86
N PRO A 911 -1.91 -39.04 15.23
CA PRO A 911 -0.65 -39.20 15.96
C PRO A 911 0.61 -38.80 15.18
N LYS A 912 0.55 -38.76 13.83
CA LYS A 912 1.62 -38.23 12.98
C LYS A 912 1.49 -36.71 12.83
N LEU A 913 0.26 -36.20 12.69
CA LEU A 913 -0.02 -34.76 12.57
C LEU A 913 0.42 -33.96 13.80
N ILE A 914 0.14 -34.45 15.02
CA ILE A 914 0.50 -33.72 16.27
C ILE A 914 2.01 -33.69 16.59
N LYS A 915 2.83 -34.47 15.85
CA LYS A 915 4.30 -34.42 15.94
C LYS A 915 4.94 -33.34 15.05
N LEU A 916 4.14 -32.67 14.22
CA LEU A 916 4.60 -31.56 13.39
C LEU A 916 4.88 -30.30 14.23
N ASN A 917 5.44 -29.27 13.59
CA ASN A 917 5.64 -27.97 14.22
C ASN A 917 4.30 -27.42 14.79
N PRO A 918 4.26 -26.88 16.03
CA PRO A 918 3.04 -26.35 16.65
C PRO A 918 2.21 -25.38 15.78
N ILE A 919 2.86 -24.61 14.89
CA ILE A 919 2.18 -23.71 13.95
C ILE A 919 1.35 -24.53 12.94
N VAL A 920 1.92 -25.60 12.40
CA VAL A 920 1.24 -26.52 11.47
C VAL A 920 0.15 -27.31 12.19
N VAL A 921 0.39 -27.73 13.44
CA VAL A 921 -0.66 -28.38 14.26
C VAL A 921 -1.84 -27.44 14.49
N LYS A 922 -1.60 -26.14 14.74
CA LYS A 922 -2.66 -25.14 14.84
C LYS A 922 -3.41 -24.95 13.50
N GLU A 923 -2.71 -24.92 12.37
CA GLU A 923 -3.38 -24.85 11.05
C GLU A 923 -4.29 -26.07 10.80
N VAL A 924 -3.78 -27.28 11.07
CA VAL A 924 -4.53 -28.54 10.96
C VAL A 924 -5.78 -28.51 11.83
N PHE A 925 -5.67 -28.05 13.08
CA PHE A 925 -6.81 -27.91 13.97
C PHE A 925 -7.80 -26.85 13.48
N ASN A 926 -7.33 -25.72 12.96
CA ASN A 926 -8.22 -24.70 12.40
C ASN A 926 -8.95 -25.18 11.13
N ARG A 927 -8.32 -26.02 10.30
CA ARG A 927 -8.99 -26.70 9.16
C ARG A 927 -10.06 -27.68 9.66
N LEU A 928 -9.72 -28.56 10.61
CA LEU A 928 -10.63 -29.54 11.22
C LEU A 928 -11.77 -28.93 12.05
N LEU A 929 -11.56 -27.77 12.67
CA LEU A 929 -12.59 -27.07 13.46
C LEU A 929 -13.41 -26.07 12.62
N GLY A 930 -13.12 -25.94 11.33
CA GLY A 930 -13.82 -25.04 10.41
C GLY A 930 -13.52 -23.55 10.60
N THR A 931 -12.64 -23.17 11.54
CA THR A 931 -12.41 -21.77 11.97
C THR A 931 -11.72 -20.87 10.94
N GLN A 932 -11.26 -21.42 9.81
CA GLN A 932 -10.64 -20.66 8.71
C GLN A 932 -11.66 -20.08 7.71
N HIS A 933 -12.88 -20.62 7.64
CA HIS A 933 -13.88 -20.21 6.66
C HIS A 933 -14.78 -19.12 7.25
N SER A 934 -14.44 -17.87 6.94
CA SER A 934 -15.30 -16.71 7.21
C SER A 934 -16.64 -16.86 6.50
N GLU A 935 -17.73 -16.92 7.27
CA GLU A 935 -19.12 -16.69 6.87
C GLU A 935 -19.67 -17.51 5.68
N GLY A 936 -20.51 -18.50 5.99
CA GLY A 936 -21.54 -19.00 5.06
C GLY A 936 -21.40 -20.43 4.52
N SER A 937 -20.27 -21.11 4.70
CA SER A 937 -20.11 -22.52 4.28
C SER A 937 -19.85 -23.47 5.45
N SER A 938 -20.92 -24.07 5.97
CA SER A 938 -20.86 -25.20 6.91
C SER A 938 -20.37 -26.47 6.19
N SER A 939 -19.08 -26.49 5.84
CA SER A 939 -18.41 -27.71 5.39
C SER A 939 -18.40 -28.73 6.53
N MET A 940 -18.89 -29.94 6.25
CA MET A 940 -19.01 -31.01 7.23
C MET A 940 -17.61 -31.54 7.58
N SER A 941 -17.00 -31.00 8.63
CA SER A 941 -15.74 -31.55 9.15
C SER A 941 -15.95 -33.02 9.56
N PRO A 942 -14.99 -33.93 9.26
CA PRO A 942 -15.09 -35.34 9.64
C PRO A 942 -14.97 -35.59 11.16
N LEU A 943 -14.67 -34.56 11.96
CA LEU A 943 -14.62 -34.61 13.42
C LEU A 943 -15.28 -33.37 14.02
N THR A 944 -16.22 -33.56 14.94
CA THR A 944 -16.69 -32.47 15.80
C THR A 944 -15.59 -32.05 16.79
N PRO A 945 -15.63 -30.82 17.35
CA PRO A 945 -14.64 -30.37 18.33
C PRO A 945 -14.52 -31.30 19.56
N GLY A 946 -15.66 -31.82 20.03
CA GLY A 946 -15.68 -32.78 21.13
C GLY A 946 -14.99 -34.11 20.76
N GLU A 947 -15.27 -34.65 19.58
CA GLU A 947 -14.65 -35.89 19.10
C GLU A 947 -13.15 -35.73 18.83
N LEU A 948 -12.68 -34.57 18.38
CA LEU A 948 -11.24 -34.28 18.24
C LEU A 948 -10.55 -34.34 19.61
N LEU A 949 -11.10 -33.66 20.62
CA LEU A 949 -10.54 -33.66 21.97
C LEU A 949 -10.58 -35.05 22.62
N ILE A 950 -11.64 -35.83 22.41
CA ILE A 950 -11.71 -37.24 22.85
C ILE A 950 -10.69 -38.11 22.10
N SER A 951 -10.54 -37.92 20.78
CA SER A 951 -9.58 -38.67 19.97
C SER A 951 -8.15 -38.43 20.44
N LEU A 952 -7.79 -37.20 20.82
CA LEU A 952 -6.50 -36.86 21.42
C LEU A 952 -6.26 -37.59 22.77
N HIS A 953 -7.29 -37.74 23.60
CA HIS A 953 -7.19 -38.47 24.88
C HIS A 953 -7.06 -39.98 24.69
N ASN A 954 -7.59 -40.51 23.59
CA ASN A 954 -7.55 -41.93 23.24
C ASN A 954 -6.30 -42.33 22.44
N ILE A 955 -5.36 -41.40 22.17
CA ILE A 955 -4.08 -41.74 21.52
C ILE A 955 -3.23 -42.59 22.48
N ASP A 956 -2.84 -43.78 22.01
CA ASP A 956 -1.92 -44.64 22.74
C ASP A 956 -0.54 -43.97 22.90
N SER A 957 -0.08 -43.93 24.16
CA SER A 957 1.26 -43.53 24.59
C SER A 957 2.42 -44.22 23.86
N THR A 958 2.22 -45.40 23.27
CA THR A 958 3.24 -46.05 22.43
C THR A 958 3.43 -45.37 21.07
N LYS A 959 2.40 -44.71 20.55
CA LYS A 959 2.38 -44.11 19.20
C LYS A 959 2.80 -42.65 19.19
N CYS A 960 2.51 -41.91 20.27
CA CYS A 960 2.91 -40.51 20.42
C CYS A 960 3.35 -40.21 21.86
N ASP A 961 4.35 -39.33 22.00
CA ASP A 961 4.82 -38.89 23.30
C ASP A 961 3.77 -38.03 24.01
N MET A 962 3.72 -38.14 25.33
CA MET A 962 2.74 -37.44 26.16
C MET A 962 2.89 -35.90 26.10
N LYS A 963 4.09 -35.37 25.80
CA LYS A 963 4.32 -33.92 25.70
C LYS A 963 3.61 -33.35 24.47
N SER A 964 3.66 -34.03 23.33
CA SER A 964 2.95 -33.64 22.09
C SER A 964 1.42 -33.70 22.27
N ILE A 965 0.90 -34.75 22.93
CA ILE A 965 -0.55 -34.86 23.23
C ILE A 965 -1.00 -33.73 24.17
N ILE A 966 -0.21 -33.38 25.20
CA ILE A 966 -0.50 -32.25 26.10
C ILE A 966 -0.46 -30.92 25.34
N LYS A 967 0.51 -30.71 24.45
CA LYS A 967 0.60 -29.50 23.60
C LYS A 967 -0.62 -29.36 22.69
N ALA A 968 -1.00 -30.43 22.00
CA ALA A 968 -2.22 -30.48 21.18
C ALA A 968 -3.48 -30.18 22.01
N THR A 969 -3.63 -30.83 23.17
CA THR A 969 -4.76 -30.58 24.09
C THR A 969 -4.82 -29.11 24.54
N ASN A 970 -3.67 -28.49 24.87
CA ASN A 970 -3.61 -27.07 25.21
C ASN A 970 -3.98 -26.14 24.04
N LEU A 971 -3.65 -26.51 22.79
CA LEU A 971 -4.07 -25.74 21.60
C LEU A 971 -5.60 -25.75 21.45
N CYS A 972 -6.26 -26.88 21.69
CA CYS A 972 -7.73 -26.95 21.72
C CYS A 972 -8.32 -25.97 22.76
N PHE A 973 -7.80 -26.00 24.00
CA PHE A 973 -8.22 -25.07 25.06
C PHE A 973 -7.90 -23.58 24.78
N GLY A 974 -7.02 -23.28 23.81
CA GLY A 974 -6.77 -21.90 23.36
C GLY A 974 -7.94 -21.29 22.59
N GLU A 975 -8.68 -22.11 21.85
CA GLU A 975 -9.76 -21.66 20.95
C GLU A 975 -11.11 -21.60 21.70
N LYS A 976 -11.23 -20.61 22.59
CA LYS A 976 -12.35 -20.43 23.54
C LYS A 976 -13.74 -20.36 22.89
N ASN A 977 -13.81 -19.89 21.64
CA ASN A 977 -15.05 -19.74 20.89
C ASN A 977 -15.62 -21.09 20.41
N VAL A 978 -14.77 -22.12 20.31
CA VAL A 978 -15.15 -23.47 19.86
C VAL A 978 -15.37 -24.41 21.04
N TYR A 979 -14.47 -24.36 22.04
CA TYR A 979 -14.55 -25.22 23.24
C TYR A 979 -15.33 -24.53 24.36
N THR A 980 -16.64 -24.40 24.18
CA THR A 980 -17.56 -23.82 25.17
C THR A 980 -17.75 -24.74 26.38
N SER A 981 -18.40 -24.23 27.43
CA SER A 981 -18.74 -25.01 28.63
C SER A 981 -19.61 -26.23 28.33
N GLU A 982 -20.46 -26.17 27.29
CA GLU A 982 -21.33 -27.27 26.88
C GLU A 982 -20.53 -28.38 26.17
N VAL A 983 -19.69 -28.00 25.20
CA VAL A 983 -18.81 -28.95 24.48
C VAL A 983 -17.88 -29.66 25.46
N LEU A 984 -17.27 -28.92 26.39
CA LEU A 984 -16.40 -29.50 27.41
C LEU A 984 -17.16 -30.39 28.41
N ALA A 985 -18.41 -30.06 28.76
CA ALA A 985 -19.23 -30.93 29.60
C ALA A 985 -19.54 -32.28 28.91
N VAL A 986 -19.89 -32.26 27.62
CA VAL A 986 -20.12 -33.47 26.81
C VAL A 986 -18.83 -34.31 26.72
N VAL A 987 -17.68 -33.68 26.45
CA VAL A 987 -16.38 -34.37 26.42
C VAL A 987 -16.05 -35.00 27.76
N MET A 988 -16.18 -34.26 28.87
CA MET A 988 -15.88 -34.79 30.21
C MET A 988 -16.82 -35.95 30.58
N GLN A 989 -18.11 -35.88 30.23
CA GLN A 989 -19.06 -36.98 30.44
C GLN A 989 -18.64 -38.22 29.64
N GLN A 990 -18.37 -38.08 28.33
CA GLN A 990 -17.98 -39.20 27.47
C GLN A 990 -16.63 -39.83 27.87
N LEU A 991 -15.65 -39.03 28.28
CA LEU A 991 -14.36 -39.52 28.80
C LEU A 991 -14.51 -40.22 30.17
N MET A 992 -15.39 -39.72 31.04
CA MET A 992 -15.69 -40.35 32.33
C MET A 992 -16.37 -41.71 32.14
N ASP A 993 -17.26 -41.85 31.16
CA ASP A 993 -18.04 -43.08 30.96
C ASP A 993 -17.21 -44.24 30.39
N GLN A 994 -16.03 -43.99 29.81
CA GLN A 994 -15.11 -45.03 29.31
C GLN A 994 -14.72 -46.08 30.37
N ASN A 995 -14.48 -47.32 29.92
CA ASN A 995 -14.10 -48.44 30.79
C ASN A 995 -12.71 -48.24 31.43
N SER A 996 -11.77 -47.68 30.69
CA SER A 996 -10.44 -47.28 31.16
C SER A 996 -10.33 -45.76 31.10
N LEU A 997 -10.11 -45.10 32.23
CA LEU A 997 -10.01 -43.63 32.28
C LEU A 997 -8.71 -43.14 31.62
N PRO A 998 -8.77 -42.22 30.64
CA PRO A 998 -7.57 -41.66 30.01
C PRO A 998 -6.67 -40.91 30.99
N MET A 999 -5.36 -41.04 30.84
CA MET A 999 -4.37 -40.48 31.78
C MET A 999 -4.47 -38.95 31.93
N LEU A 1000 -4.85 -38.24 30.88
CA LEU A 1000 -5.02 -36.78 30.87
C LEU A 1000 -6.39 -36.30 31.35
N PHE A 1001 -7.34 -37.20 31.64
CA PHE A 1001 -8.73 -36.84 31.97
C PHE A 1001 -8.83 -35.80 33.09
N MET A 1002 -8.18 -36.02 34.24
CA MET A 1002 -8.24 -35.07 35.35
C MET A 1002 -7.55 -33.73 35.06
N ARG A 1003 -6.55 -33.70 34.16
CA ARG A 1003 -5.96 -32.44 33.70
C ARG A 1003 -7.00 -31.63 32.91
N THR A 1004 -7.73 -32.29 32.01
CA THR A 1004 -8.80 -31.70 31.20
C THR A 1004 -9.98 -31.24 32.05
N VAL A 1005 -10.34 -31.97 33.12
CA VAL A 1005 -11.33 -31.52 34.13
C VAL A 1005 -10.86 -30.25 34.85
N ILE A 1006 -9.63 -30.24 35.39
CA ILE A 1006 -9.07 -29.06 36.09
C ILE A 1006 -8.96 -27.86 35.15
N GLN A 1007 -8.55 -28.06 33.89
CA GLN A 1007 -8.37 -27.01 32.90
C GLN A 1007 -9.73 -26.42 32.47
N SER A 1008 -10.73 -27.28 32.21
CA SER A 1008 -12.10 -26.86 31.90
C SER A 1008 -12.74 -26.06 33.05
N LEU A 1009 -12.52 -26.48 34.30
CA LEU A 1009 -13.00 -25.76 35.49
C LEU A 1009 -12.29 -24.42 35.67
N THR A 1010 -10.98 -24.36 35.45
CA THR A 1010 -10.19 -23.11 35.53
C THR A 1010 -10.65 -22.11 34.46
N MET A 1011 -11.07 -22.59 33.30
CA MET A 1011 -11.57 -21.80 32.18
C MET A 1011 -13.04 -21.37 32.36
N TYR A 1012 -13.87 -22.24 32.92
CA TYR A 1012 -15.30 -22.03 33.13
C TYR A 1012 -15.73 -22.43 34.56
N PRO A 1013 -15.57 -21.54 35.56
CA PRO A 1013 -15.91 -21.85 36.96
C PRO A 1013 -17.35 -22.27 37.20
N ARG A 1014 -18.30 -21.87 36.32
CA ARG A 1014 -19.71 -22.29 36.35
C ARG A 1014 -19.91 -23.81 36.24
N LEU A 1015 -18.92 -24.55 35.70
CA LEU A 1015 -18.95 -26.01 35.64
C LEU A 1015 -18.71 -26.68 37.01
N GLY A 1016 -18.42 -25.94 38.09
CA GLY A 1016 -18.14 -26.50 39.42
C GLY A 1016 -19.13 -27.57 39.90
N GLY A 1017 -20.44 -27.29 39.85
CA GLY A 1017 -21.47 -28.26 40.24
C GLY A 1017 -21.53 -29.51 39.34
N PHE A 1018 -21.23 -29.37 38.05
CA PHE A 1018 -21.13 -30.51 37.13
C PHE A 1018 -19.87 -31.34 37.41
N VAL A 1019 -18.74 -30.69 37.69
CA VAL A 1019 -17.48 -31.34 38.09
C VAL A 1019 -17.65 -32.09 39.42
N MET A 1020 -18.41 -31.58 40.39
CA MET A 1020 -18.74 -32.33 41.62
C MET A 1020 -19.46 -33.65 41.32
N ASN A 1021 -20.45 -33.63 40.43
CA ASN A 1021 -21.15 -34.85 40.01
C ASN A 1021 -20.22 -35.85 39.32
N ILE A 1022 -19.26 -35.38 38.53
CA ILE A 1022 -18.18 -36.21 37.97
C ILE A 1022 -17.33 -36.80 39.10
N LEU A 1023 -16.82 -36.00 40.03
CA LEU A 1023 -15.96 -36.47 41.12
C LEU A 1023 -16.66 -37.54 41.97
N THR A 1024 -17.94 -37.37 42.33
CA THR A 1024 -18.74 -38.41 43.00
C THR A 1024 -18.85 -39.69 42.15
N ARG A 1025 -19.10 -39.59 40.83
CA ARG A 1025 -19.18 -40.74 39.93
C ARG A 1025 -17.85 -41.46 39.69
N LEU A 1026 -16.71 -40.81 39.96
CA LEU A 1026 -15.39 -41.43 39.93
C LEU A 1026 -15.09 -42.31 41.15
N ILE A 1027 -15.77 -42.11 42.28
CA ILE A 1027 -15.55 -42.90 43.51
C ILE A 1027 -15.88 -44.40 43.28
N PRO A 1028 -17.03 -44.78 42.70
CA PRO A 1028 -17.31 -46.18 42.32
C PRO A 1028 -16.30 -46.78 41.34
N LYS A 1029 -15.67 -45.96 40.48
CA LYS A 1029 -14.63 -46.39 39.51
C LYS A 1029 -13.25 -46.60 40.16
N GLN A 1030 -13.10 -46.42 41.47
CA GLN A 1030 -11.87 -46.69 42.23
C GLN A 1030 -10.63 -45.97 41.68
N VAL A 1031 -10.76 -44.67 41.37
CA VAL A 1031 -9.70 -43.84 40.74
C VAL A 1031 -8.34 -43.86 41.44
N TRP A 1032 -8.29 -44.17 42.74
CA TRP A 1032 -7.05 -44.38 43.51
C TRP A 1032 -6.16 -45.51 42.96
N LYS A 1033 -6.70 -46.45 42.18
CA LYS A 1033 -5.92 -47.47 41.45
C LYS A 1033 -5.04 -46.90 40.33
N TYR A 1034 -5.28 -45.66 39.90
CA TYR A 1034 -4.55 -45.00 38.81
C TYR A 1034 -3.79 -43.78 39.37
N PRO A 1035 -2.50 -43.90 39.73
CA PRO A 1035 -1.80 -42.90 40.54
C PRO A 1035 -1.85 -41.45 40.01
N LYS A 1036 -1.81 -41.26 38.68
CA LYS A 1036 -1.89 -39.94 38.04
C LYS A 1036 -3.30 -39.36 37.96
N VAL A 1037 -4.31 -40.22 37.80
CA VAL A 1037 -5.73 -39.81 37.88
C VAL A 1037 -6.07 -39.45 39.33
N TRP A 1038 -5.58 -40.23 40.30
CA TRP A 1038 -5.72 -39.93 41.73
C TRP A 1038 -5.06 -38.61 42.14
N GLU A 1039 -3.83 -38.35 41.68
CA GLU A 1039 -3.14 -37.07 41.90
C GLU A 1039 -3.97 -35.89 41.38
N GLY A 1040 -4.57 -36.02 40.19
CA GLY A 1040 -5.50 -35.03 39.63
C GLY A 1040 -6.82 -34.91 40.39
N PHE A 1041 -7.39 -36.01 40.88
CA PHE A 1041 -8.61 -36.02 41.70
C PHE A 1041 -8.44 -35.21 42.98
N VAL A 1042 -7.34 -35.44 43.71
CA VAL A 1042 -7.02 -34.71 44.94
C VAL A 1042 -6.79 -33.22 44.66
N LYS A 1043 -6.01 -32.87 43.63
CA LYS A 1043 -5.79 -31.47 43.20
C LYS A 1043 -7.07 -30.76 42.76
N CYS A 1044 -8.00 -31.49 42.13
CA CYS A 1044 -9.31 -30.95 41.76
C CYS A 1044 -10.17 -30.65 43.00
N CYS A 1045 -10.20 -31.57 43.98
CA CYS A 1045 -10.88 -31.36 45.26
C CYS A 1045 -10.29 -30.18 46.05
N GLN A 1046 -8.97 -30.00 46.05
CA GLN A 1046 -8.29 -28.88 46.71
C GLN A 1046 -8.67 -27.52 46.10
N ARG A 1047 -8.78 -27.42 44.77
CA ARG A 1047 -9.16 -26.19 44.04
C ARG A 1047 -10.65 -25.84 44.11
N THR A 1048 -11.48 -26.74 44.63
CA THR A 1048 -12.95 -26.60 44.66
C THR A 1048 -13.53 -26.58 46.07
N LYS A 1049 -12.70 -26.30 47.07
CA LYS A 1049 -13.16 -25.95 48.42
C LYS A 1049 -14.13 -24.74 48.33
N PRO A 1050 -15.27 -24.72 49.07
CA PRO A 1050 -15.75 -25.74 50.00
C PRO A 1050 -16.62 -26.84 49.36
N GLN A 1051 -17.00 -26.72 48.07
CA GLN A 1051 -17.96 -27.62 47.42
C GLN A 1051 -17.51 -29.10 47.44
N SER A 1052 -16.20 -29.34 47.31
CA SER A 1052 -15.58 -30.67 47.35
C SER A 1052 -15.71 -31.41 48.68
N TYR A 1053 -16.01 -30.74 49.79
CA TYR A 1053 -16.16 -31.38 51.10
C TYR A 1053 -17.26 -32.44 51.11
N SER A 1054 -18.35 -32.20 50.36
CA SER A 1054 -19.43 -33.17 50.16
C SER A 1054 -18.98 -34.47 49.48
N VAL A 1055 -18.00 -34.39 48.56
CA VAL A 1055 -17.44 -35.52 47.82
C VAL A 1055 -16.39 -36.26 48.65
N LEU A 1056 -15.56 -35.53 49.41
CA LEU A 1056 -14.53 -36.13 50.28
C LEU A 1056 -15.15 -37.02 51.37
N LEU A 1057 -16.30 -36.63 51.93
CA LEU A 1057 -17.04 -37.43 52.92
C LEU A 1057 -17.65 -38.72 52.35
N GLN A 1058 -17.68 -38.89 51.03
CA GLN A 1058 -18.14 -40.13 50.35
C GLN A 1058 -16.99 -41.11 50.07
N LEU A 1059 -15.73 -40.74 50.38
CA LEU A 1059 -14.57 -41.61 50.16
C LEU A 1059 -14.45 -42.71 51.22
N PRO A 1060 -13.94 -43.91 50.87
CA PRO A 1060 -13.58 -44.93 51.85
C PRO A 1060 -12.54 -44.40 52.86
N PRO A 1061 -12.58 -44.83 54.14
CA PRO A 1061 -11.70 -44.31 55.21
C PRO A 1061 -10.20 -44.30 54.85
N ALA A 1062 -9.68 -45.39 54.28
CA ALA A 1062 -8.28 -45.49 53.85
C ALA A 1062 -7.90 -44.51 52.72
N GLN A 1063 -8.85 -44.16 51.85
CA GLN A 1063 -8.59 -43.20 50.76
C GLN A 1063 -8.69 -41.76 51.26
N LEU A 1064 -9.58 -41.47 52.22
CA LEU A 1064 -9.62 -40.18 52.89
C LEU A 1064 -8.34 -39.91 53.70
N ALA A 1065 -7.77 -40.93 54.35
CA ALA A 1065 -6.45 -40.82 54.97
C ALA A 1065 -5.37 -40.45 53.94
N SER A 1066 -5.34 -41.12 52.78
CA SER A 1066 -4.39 -40.80 51.69
C SER A 1066 -4.58 -39.40 51.09
N VAL A 1067 -5.79 -38.82 51.15
CA VAL A 1067 -6.01 -37.40 50.81
C VAL A 1067 -5.30 -36.49 51.82
N PHE A 1068 -5.37 -36.77 53.12
CA PHE A 1068 -4.71 -35.96 54.15
C PHE A 1068 -3.19 -36.12 54.17
N GLU A 1069 -2.66 -37.31 53.86
CA GLU A 1069 -1.22 -37.52 53.67
C GLU A 1069 -0.66 -36.64 52.53
N ARG A 1070 -1.45 -36.42 51.47
CA ARG A 1070 -1.05 -35.61 50.30
C ARG A 1070 -1.37 -34.12 50.44
N CYS A 1071 -2.38 -33.77 51.23
CA CYS A 1071 -2.88 -32.41 51.41
C CYS A 1071 -3.38 -32.20 52.85
N PRO A 1072 -2.48 -32.09 53.85
CA PRO A 1072 -2.85 -32.00 55.27
C PRO A 1072 -3.74 -30.79 55.59
N GLU A 1073 -3.55 -29.66 54.88
CA GLU A 1073 -4.37 -28.45 54.93
C GLU A 1073 -5.86 -28.63 54.59
N MET A 1074 -6.26 -29.79 54.04
CA MET A 1074 -7.68 -30.10 53.78
C MET A 1074 -8.42 -30.58 55.03
N ARG A 1075 -7.68 -31.04 56.05
CA ARG A 1075 -8.21 -31.72 57.24
C ARG A 1075 -9.01 -30.79 58.15
N GLU A 1076 -8.40 -29.68 58.57
CA GLU A 1076 -9.02 -28.73 59.50
C GLU A 1076 -10.25 -28.02 58.90
N PRO A 1077 -10.24 -27.51 57.65
CA PRO A 1077 -11.44 -26.93 57.03
C PRO A 1077 -12.59 -27.93 56.83
N LEU A 1078 -12.27 -29.21 56.54
CA LEU A 1078 -13.28 -30.26 56.43
C LEU A 1078 -13.87 -30.62 57.80
N LEU A 1079 -13.05 -30.66 58.85
CA LEU A 1079 -13.49 -30.85 60.23
C LEU A 1079 -14.39 -29.70 60.70
N GLN A 1080 -14.06 -28.45 60.38
CA GLN A 1080 -14.89 -27.28 60.66
C GLN A 1080 -16.24 -27.33 59.92
N HIS A 1081 -16.24 -27.79 58.66
CA HIS A 1081 -17.47 -28.00 57.88
C HIS A 1081 -18.35 -29.13 58.44
N VAL A 1082 -17.77 -30.21 58.99
CA VAL A 1082 -18.54 -31.26 59.68
C VAL A 1082 -19.07 -30.76 61.04
N ARG A 1083 -18.32 -29.90 61.74
CA ARG A 1083 -18.75 -29.28 63.01
C ARG A 1083 -19.89 -28.27 62.86
N SER A 1084 -20.07 -27.66 61.68
CA SER A 1084 -21.19 -26.75 61.41
C SER A 1084 -22.49 -27.46 61.00
N PHE A 1085 -22.48 -28.79 60.84
CA PHE A 1085 -23.67 -29.58 60.55
C PHE A 1085 -24.61 -29.71 61.76
N THR A 1086 -25.90 -29.90 61.47
CA THR A 1086 -26.89 -30.22 62.52
C THR A 1086 -26.63 -31.62 63.11
N PRO A 1087 -27.05 -31.89 64.37
CA PRO A 1087 -26.82 -33.20 65.01
C PRO A 1087 -27.35 -34.41 64.21
N HIS A 1088 -28.43 -34.21 63.44
CA HIS A 1088 -29.01 -35.26 62.60
C HIS A 1088 -28.16 -35.56 61.35
N GLN A 1089 -27.46 -34.56 60.81
CA GLN A 1089 -26.54 -34.71 59.68
C GLN A 1089 -25.22 -35.35 60.12
N GLN A 1090 -24.71 -35.01 61.32
CA GLN A 1090 -23.51 -35.64 61.88
C GLN A 1090 -23.70 -37.14 62.11
N ALA A 1091 -24.89 -37.58 62.52
CA ALA A 1091 -25.25 -38.99 62.69
C ALA A 1091 -25.23 -39.82 61.39
N HIS A 1092 -25.23 -39.19 60.21
CA HIS A 1092 -25.16 -39.88 58.91
C HIS A 1092 -23.73 -40.05 58.39
N ILE A 1093 -22.71 -39.50 59.07
CA ILE A 1093 -21.30 -39.68 58.70
C ILE A 1093 -20.75 -40.93 59.41
N PRO A 1094 -20.11 -41.88 58.70
CA PRO A 1094 -19.52 -43.06 59.32
C PRO A 1094 -18.53 -42.70 60.44
N SER A 1095 -18.64 -43.36 61.59
CA SER A 1095 -17.78 -43.13 62.76
C SER A 1095 -16.29 -43.32 62.48
N SER A 1096 -15.94 -44.19 61.53
CA SER A 1096 -14.57 -44.37 61.02
C SER A 1096 -14.02 -43.14 60.28
N ILE A 1097 -14.87 -42.34 59.65
CA ILE A 1097 -14.47 -41.09 58.98
C ILE A 1097 -14.27 -39.98 60.02
N ILE A 1098 -15.15 -39.91 61.03
CA ILE A 1098 -15.02 -38.98 62.16
C ILE A 1098 -13.72 -39.27 62.93
N ALA A 1099 -13.43 -40.53 63.26
CA ALA A 1099 -12.19 -40.93 63.91
C ALA A 1099 -10.94 -40.53 63.10
N ILE A 1100 -10.98 -40.65 61.77
CA ILE A 1100 -9.87 -40.20 60.90
C ILE A 1100 -9.76 -38.67 60.89
N LEU A 1101 -10.85 -37.91 60.97
CA LEU A 1101 -10.84 -36.44 61.06
C LEU A 1101 -10.32 -35.93 62.42
N GLU A 1102 -10.66 -36.60 63.52
CA GLU A 1102 -10.40 -36.15 64.90
C GLU A 1102 -9.05 -36.61 65.49
N ALA A 1103 -8.28 -37.46 64.81
CA ALA A 1103 -7.06 -38.09 65.32
C ALA A 1103 -5.86 -37.17 65.69
N THR A 1104 -6.06 -35.87 65.84
CA THR A 1104 -5.01 -34.87 66.10
C THR A 1104 -4.90 -34.53 67.61
N ASN A 1105 -4.52 -35.48 68.49
CA ASN A 1105 -4.06 -35.10 69.86
C ASN A 1105 -3.34 -36.18 70.73
N ARG A 1106 -2.57 -37.12 70.17
CA ARG A 1106 -1.68 -38.01 70.98
C ARG A 1106 -0.38 -38.36 70.26
N MET A 1107 0.69 -37.62 70.54
CA MET A 1107 2.11 -38.09 70.66
C MET A 1107 3.03 -36.89 70.97
N GLN A 1108 3.99 -37.08 71.90
CA GLN A 1108 4.74 -36.12 72.74
C GLN A 1108 4.03 -35.88 74.10
N GLU A 1109 4.58 -36.15 75.29
CA GLU A 1109 5.92 -36.60 75.78
C GLU A 1109 5.74 -37.14 77.25
N PRO A 1110 6.75 -37.53 78.07
CA PRO A 1110 7.76 -38.61 77.93
C PRO A 1110 7.90 -39.53 79.21
N GLN A 1111 8.92 -40.42 79.22
CA GLN A 1111 9.52 -41.20 80.36
C GLN A 1111 8.81 -42.48 80.89
N PRO A 1112 9.51 -43.44 81.54
CA PRO A 1112 10.96 -43.76 81.56
C PRO A 1112 11.33 -45.25 81.24
N GLN A 1113 12.62 -45.54 81.10
CA GLN A 1113 13.26 -46.89 81.16
C GLN A 1113 13.34 -47.42 82.63
N PRO A 1114 13.47 -48.74 82.93
CA PRO A 1114 14.62 -49.59 82.51
C PRO A 1114 14.41 -51.13 82.33
N GLU A 1115 15.49 -51.82 81.90
CA GLU A 1115 15.88 -53.25 82.15
C GLU A 1115 14.94 -54.42 81.74
N SER A 1116 15.41 -55.62 81.34
CA SER A 1116 16.71 -56.10 80.81
C SER A 1116 16.55 -57.49 80.14
N ASP A 1117 17.61 -57.92 79.43
CA ASP A 1117 18.08 -59.31 79.23
C ASP A 1117 17.52 -60.31 78.18
N HIS A 1118 18.49 -60.75 77.34
CA HIS A 1118 18.72 -62.09 76.74
C HIS A 1118 17.75 -62.68 75.68
N ALA A 1119 18.21 -63.44 74.66
CA ALA A 1119 19.55 -63.66 74.08
C ALA A 1119 19.42 -64.46 72.75
N GLU A 1120 20.47 -64.41 71.90
CA GLU A 1120 20.87 -65.45 70.91
C GLU A 1120 19.90 -65.80 69.73
N ALA A 1121 20.34 -66.22 68.54
CA ALA A 1121 21.68 -66.40 67.97
C ALA A 1121 21.68 -66.34 66.40
N VAL A 1122 22.76 -65.75 65.86
CA VAL A 1122 23.64 -66.25 64.77
C VAL A 1122 23.08 -66.64 63.39
N GLU A 1123 23.48 -65.85 62.37
CA GLU A 1123 24.29 -66.26 61.18
C GLU A 1123 24.88 -64.95 60.59
N GLU A 1124 26.17 -64.64 60.77
CA GLU A 1124 27.29 -65.01 59.87
C GLU A 1124 27.02 -64.66 58.39
N ARG A 1125 27.59 -63.55 57.86
CA ARG A 1125 28.97 -63.39 57.33
C ARG A 1125 29.02 -63.60 55.80
N GLU A 1126 29.80 -62.87 55.01
CA GLU A 1126 30.55 -61.61 55.20
C GLU A 1126 31.06 -61.12 53.82
N ILE A 1127 31.73 -59.95 53.77
CA ILE A 1127 32.83 -59.61 52.84
C ILE A 1127 32.50 -59.29 51.37
N LYS A 1128 33.03 -58.23 50.73
CA LYS A 1128 33.60 -56.88 51.08
C LYS A 1128 33.50 -56.08 49.74
N ALA A 1129 33.26 -54.76 49.68
CA ALA A 1129 34.17 -53.66 50.04
C ALA A 1129 35.54 -53.74 49.30
N LEU A 1130 36.29 -52.68 49.00
CA LEU A 1130 36.68 -51.43 49.70
C LEU A 1130 37.17 -50.44 48.58
N GLU A 1131 37.50 -49.14 48.73
CA GLU A 1131 37.35 -48.03 49.69
C GLU A 1131 37.79 -46.72 48.97
N ALA A 1132 37.26 -45.54 49.32
CA ALA A 1132 37.89 -44.44 50.11
C ALA A 1132 39.19 -43.83 49.51
N GLU A 1133 39.57 -42.56 49.71
CA GLU A 1133 39.41 -41.55 50.79
C GLU A 1133 39.39 -40.12 50.16
N LYS A 1134 39.21 -38.94 50.81
CA LYS A 1134 39.02 -38.46 52.20
C LYS A 1134 38.37 -37.05 52.15
N GLY A 1135 37.78 -36.57 53.26
CA GLY A 1135 37.28 -35.17 53.43
C GLY A 1135 38.36 -34.16 53.86
N PRO A 1136 38.06 -33.03 54.56
CA PRO A 1136 36.87 -32.81 55.42
C PRO A 1136 36.26 -31.37 55.50
N ASN A 1137 35.19 -31.23 56.32
CA ASN A 1137 34.70 -30.02 57.05
C ASN A 1137 34.15 -28.78 56.27
N ASP A 1138 33.16 -27.98 56.73
CA ASP A 1138 32.30 -27.97 57.94
C ASP A 1138 30.90 -27.32 57.68
N ILE A 1139 29.81 -27.98 58.12
CA ILE A 1139 28.69 -27.53 59.02
C ILE A 1139 28.18 -26.03 58.95
N PRO A 1140 26.86 -25.69 58.98
CA PRO A 1140 25.63 -26.34 58.45
C PRO A 1140 24.48 -25.34 57.99
N GLN A 1141 23.26 -25.86 57.75
CA GLN A 1141 21.90 -25.22 57.87
C GLN A 1141 21.54 -23.96 57.03
N GLU A 1142 20.47 -23.86 56.23
CA GLU A 1142 19.10 -24.45 56.14
C GLU A 1142 17.99 -23.69 56.92
N LYS A 1143 16.81 -23.54 56.26
CA LYS A 1143 15.53 -22.88 56.64
C LYS A 1143 15.37 -21.39 56.29
N ALA A 1144 14.17 -20.86 56.01
CA ALA A 1144 12.89 -21.43 55.53
C ALA A 1144 11.90 -20.28 55.20
N GLU A 1145 10.78 -20.61 54.55
CA GLU A 1145 9.46 -19.94 54.62
C GLU A 1145 9.30 -18.47 54.14
N GLU A 1146 8.44 -18.32 53.12
CA GLU A 1146 7.61 -17.12 52.92
C GLU A 1146 6.55 -17.01 54.04
N PRO A 1147 6.25 -15.81 54.56
CA PRO A 1147 4.98 -15.52 55.20
C PRO A 1147 4.02 -14.75 54.27
N MET A 1148 2.72 -14.92 54.52
CA MET A 1148 1.62 -14.45 53.68
C MET A 1148 0.94 -13.20 54.29
N GLU A 1149 0.49 -12.26 53.44
CA GLU A 1149 -0.62 -11.31 53.66
C GLU A 1149 -0.54 -10.22 54.79
N GLN A 1150 -0.52 -8.92 54.42
CA GLN A 1150 -1.70 -8.01 54.40
C GLN A 1150 -1.40 -6.48 54.57
N THR A 1151 -2.04 -5.67 53.70
CA THR A 1151 -2.54 -4.28 53.89
C THR A 1151 -1.64 -3.03 54.10
N PHE A 1152 -1.77 -2.12 53.12
CA PHE A 1152 -1.83 -0.63 53.18
C PHE A 1152 -0.58 0.28 53.35
N THR A 1153 -0.63 1.38 52.58
CA THR A 1153 0.05 2.71 52.65
C THR A 1153 1.54 2.89 52.28
N GLU A 1154 1.72 3.71 51.23
CA GLU A 1154 2.73 4.78 50.98
C GLU A 1154 4.26 4.55 51.01
N SER A 1155 4.88 4.92 49.87
CA SER A 1155 6.18 5.62 49.70
C SER A 1155 7.53 4.86 49.75
N ALA A 1156 8.53 5.49 49.12
CA ALA A 1156 10.00 5.25 49.17
C ALA A 1156 10.61 4.01 48.45
N ASP A 1157 10.90 4.21 47.15
CA ASP A 1157 12.23 4.25 46.48
C ASP A 1157 13.46 3.36 46.90
N ALA A 1158 14.43 3.30 45.98
CA ALA A 1158 15.75 2.62 46.01
C ALA A 1158 15.76 1.07 45.91
N SER A 1159 15.99 0.42 44.76
CA SER A 1159 17.21 0.36 43.90
C SER A 1159 18.26 -0.68 44.34
N ASP A 1160 18.44 -1.75 43.55
CA ASP A 1160 19.80 -2.15 43.11
C ASP A 1160 19.79 -2.96 41.80
N GLN A 1161 20.95 -3.02 41.13
CA GLN A 1161 21.15 -3.54 39.77
C GLN A 1161 21.50 -5.04 39.71
N PRO A 1162 21.53 -5.62 38.50
CA PRO A 1162 22.57 -6.60 38.17
C PRO A 1162 23.44 -6.14 36.98
N GLN A 1163 24.76 -6.25 37.13
CA GLN A 1163 25.75 -6.02 36.08
C GLN A 1163 26.00 -7.27 35.22
N ASP A 1164 26.35 -7.00 33.95
CA ASP A 1164 27.22 -7.71 32.99
C ASP A 1164 27.63 -9.19 33.15
N GLY A 1165 27.63 -9.89 32.01
CA GLY A 1165 28.15 -11.26 31.90
C GLY A 1165 28.20 -11.82 30.47
N LEU A 1166 29.03 -11.22 29.61
CA LEU A 1166 29.66 -11.75 28.37
C LEU A 1166 29.19 -13.12 27.80
N GLU A 1167 28.77 -13.14 26.53
CA GLU A 1167 28.77 -14.35 25.68
C GLU A 1167 29.91 -14.29 24.65
N ASP A 1168 30.78 -15.30 24.68
CA ASP A 1168 31.97 -15.42 23.84
C ASP A 1168 31.73 -16.30 22.60
N ARG A 1169 32.50 -16.07 21.53
CA ARG A 1169 32.36 -16.82 20.27
C ARG A 1169 33.26 -18.06 20.27
N ILE A 1170 32.71 -19.25 20.01
CA ILE A 1170 33.50 -20.41 19.57
C ILE A 1170 32.84 -21.06 18.34
N ALA A 1171 33.66 -21.36 17.33
CA ALA A 1171 33.29 -21.98 16.06
C ALA A 1171 33.83 -23.42 15.98
N GLU A 1172 33.16 -24.32 15.25
CA GLU A 1172 33.63 -25.67 14.93
C GLU A 1172 32.75 -26.31 13.80
N PRO A 1173 33.17 -27.40 13.10
CA PRO A 1173 34.13 -27.30 12.00
C PRO A 1173 33.68 -28.01 10.68
N GLU A 1174 34.44 -27.80 9.59
CA GLU A 1174 34.34 -28.63 8.37
C GLU A 1174 35.08 -29.97 8.51
N PRO A 1175 34.60 -31.07 7.87
CA PRO A 1175 35.38 -32.28 7.62
C PRO A 1175 35.98 -32.28 6.21
N ALA A 1176 37.32 -32.38 6.13
CA ALA A 1176 38.07 -32.47 4.87
C ALA A 1176 37.98 -33.86 4.21
N ALA A 1177 38.27 -33.90 2.91
CA ALA A 1177 38.21 -35.10 2.08
C ALA A 1177 39.36 -36.11 2.36
N ALA A 1178 39.07 -37.40 2.16
CA ALA A 1178 40.06 -38.47 2.05
C ALA A 1178 39.92 -39.15 0.68
N ALA A 1179 41.05 -39.29 -0.03
CA ALA A 1179 41.10 -39.89 -1.35
C ALA A 1179 41.16 -41.43 -1.28
N ALA A 1180 40.74 -42.09 -2.37
CA ALA A 1180 41.02 -43.48 -2.65
C ALA A 1180 41.37 -43.63 -4.13
N ASP A 1181 42.63 -43.98 -4.42
CA ASP A 1181 43.11 -44.28 -5.77
C ASP A 1181 42.65 -45.68 -6.21
N THR A 1182 42.23 -45.83 -7.48
CA THR A 1182 42.54 -47.05 -8.25
C THR A 1182 42.53 -46.81 -9.76
N GLU A 1183 43.75 -46.73 -10.28
CA GLU A 1183 44.26 -47.04 -11.63
C GLU A 1183 43.37 -47.60 -12.78
N ILE A 1184 43.61 -47.00 -13.97
CA ILE A 1184 43.87 -47.64 -15.29
C ILE A 1184 42.74 -48.47 -15.97
N SER A 1185 42.20 -47.95 -17.08
CA SER A 1185 42.36 -48.52 -18.45
C SER A 1185 41.58 -47.76 -19.54
N ARG A 1186 42.10 -47.79 -20.78
CA ARG A 1186 41.38 -47.55 -22.06
C ARG A 1186 40.34 -48.69 -22.27
N GLU A 1187 39.34 -48.64 -23.16
CA GLU A 1187 39.45 -48.55 -24.64
C GLU A 1187 38.04 -48.50 -25.30
N GLU A 1188 37.99 -47.93 -26.51
CA GLU A 1188 37.11 -48.22 -27.67
C GLU A 1188 35.55 -48.29 -27.62
N GLU A 1189 34.95 -47.43 -28.46
CA GLU A 1189 33.83 -47.61 -29.40
C GLU A 1189 32.74 -48.69 -29.17
N ASN A 1190 31.52 -48.26 -28.85
CA ASN A 1190 30.37 -48.21 -29.78
C ASN A 1190 29.18 -47.39 -29.21
#